data_AF-A0A6G0W4V5-F1
#
_entry.id   AF-A0A6G0W4V5-F1
#
_cell.length_a   1.000
_cell.length_b   1.000
_cell.length_c   1.000
_cell.angle_alpha   90.00
_cell.angle_beta   90.00
_cell.angle_gamma   90.00
#
_symmetry.space_group_name_H-M   'P 1'
#
loop_
_entity.id
_entity.type
_entity.pdbx_description
1 polymer ?
#
loop_
_entity_poly.entity_id
_entity_poly.type
_entity_poly.pdbx_seq_one_letter_code
_entity_poly.pdbx_strand_id
1 'polypeptide(L)'
;MKRSVESTFVIRPSDKRTNCAVEQRLPRILAMENEEARDDKERVIVLLNETAKAFQLQVAALQEELSRATSSIAQKDIKLQDLTQHVVDLENESLEQRKTNQGLNSQLQVLQNTLAEVESQLQSADAEFEEMRATYEAKEAEFDKKSAESRTLTTQIDGLRIEIDRLNVIIHRQEKALQTKAENVPKMADACLSARDFSEKQLISLRDDALQAKSKELSLVTTANDTLRAQLDAFEAEMENLQRTLTSKDMELYRSAKRIDKLERHVEKLEAAVKRADGQELAMELSTKQNTQLLQCLQAEEAKNEALRAKVDALTQDLVHVNEQKSQIRSDAAVVEIDVELKTKSLERQSQTLATSLEKLQKERERMRDELASVRAKARLEVEAIQDELVQRRSKQYELTLKLHETESLLHSSQSRKEILEEELQATQERMKDLERLYMEAKRWKEDMSSAFEGLKIEHSQLQRTHKTEAKKFDVERASLQEQLKEMERFVKAQKMEMEQREEKKKLAKEEVEKLEKKIQELETRIHGLVAEANNETKRRVGVEMELTIAHGQLSQFQAQSNDMLAGLYAKHKKLQEAKEAVQQQLQQLEYEYKREQQGKSQLLRHCYQDSQPKGTLSSCWLSDADLPILVRFVQGLDRALEKLDFGSNRITDQGVKYLLQILKPMMVSMVNLQENYISPQGVRQLAAGLEEFGCIVNVHEGRVEATDEAGKSILTVDISDNKDASSLVYKPQMPKPAKIKKPKSVTKPDPLKDIYGVNLVQVLMEKSKEPVSNQGGKYQTPSTLSPRTQSLPKL
;
A
#
# COMPACT_ATOMS: atom_id res chain seq x y z
N MET A 1 44.11 -73.53 6.16
CA MET A 1 44.79 -74.83 6.00
C MET A 1 46.14 -74.79 6.75
N LYS A 2 46.70 -75.97 7.07
CA LYS A 2 48.08 -76.33 7.52
C LYS A 2 49.21 -75.35 7.08
N ARG A 3 50.35 -75.13 7.76
CA ARG A 3 51.02 -75.52 9.06
C ARG A 3 52.19 -74.49 9.23
N SER A 4 52.60 -73.96 10.39
CA SER A 4 53.11 -74.50 11.68
C SER A 4 54.63 -74.82 11.72
N VAL A 5 55.25 -74.71 12.93
CA VAL A 5 56.71 -74.79 13.30
C VAL A 5 57.50 -73.48 13.02
N GLU A 6 58.22 -72.76 13.93
CA GLU A 6 58.81 -72.90 15.30
C GLU A 6 60.34 -73.17 15.41
N SER A 7 60.95 -72.74 16.56
CA SER A 7 62.32 -73.02 17.06
C SER A 7 63.52 -72.20 16.53
N THR A 8 64.60 -71.87 17.27
CA THR A 8 64.82 -71.15 18.57
C THR A 8 66.31 -70.69 18.73
N PHE A 9 66.57 -69.66 19.57
CA PHE A 9 67.85 -69.33 20.30
C PHE A 9 69.11 -68.80 19.52
N VAL A 10 70.22 -68.27 20.12
CA VAL A 10 70.46 -67.32 21.28
C VAL A 10 71.97 -66.88 21.42
N ILE A 11 72.30 -65.85 22.25
CA ILE A 11 73.63 -65.47 22.86
C ILE A 11 74.68 -64.62 22.04
N ARG A 12 75.62 -63.95 22.76
CA ARG A 12 76.62 -62.88 22.36
C ARG A 12 78.06 -63.23 22.93
N PRO A 13 79.09 -62.33 23.16
CA PRO A 13 79.65 -61.10 22.49
C PRO A 13 81.25 -60.98 22.40
N SER A 14 81.77 -59.86 21.85
CA SER A 14 82.91 -58.96 22.31
C SER A 14 84.46 -59.15 22.07
N ASP A 15 85.09 -58.08 21.50
CA ASP A 15 86.33 -57.28 21.88
C ASP A 15 87.86 -57.58 21.62
N LYS A 16 88.55 -56.58 20.96
CA LYS A 16 89.83 -55.84 21.26
C LYS A 16 91.33 -56.28 20.98
N ARG A 17 91.99 -55.55 20.06
CA ARG A 17 93.25 -54.68 20.11
C ARG A 17 94.76 -55.14 20.26
N THR A 18 95.60 -54.66 19.30
CA THR A 18 96.94 -53.93 19.34
C THR A 18 98.37 -54.52 19.60
N ASN A 19 99.31 -54.23 18.66
CA ASN A 19 100.77 -53.80 18.70
C ASN A 19 101.86 -54.56 19.54
N CYS A 20 103.21 -54.43 19.38
CA CYS A 20 104.12 -53.46 18.68
C CYS A 20 105.48 -54.08 18.18
N ALA A 21 106.53 -53.27 17.88
CA ALA A 21 107.72 -53.61 17.03
C ALA A 21 109.15 -53.29 17.60
N VAL A 22 110.23 -53.49 16.80
CA VAL A 22 111.68 -53.30 17.13
C VAL A 22 112.54 -52.72 15.95
N GLU A 23 113.39 -51.71 16.25
CA GLU A 23 114.73 -51.24 15.75
C GLU A 23 115.41 -51.72 14.41
N GLN A 24 116.40 -51.10 13.71
CA GLN A 24 117.42 -49.99 13.84
C GLN A 24 118.11 -49.73 12.43
N ARG A 25 119.09 -48.83 12.08
CA ARG A 25 119.53 -47.41 12.35
C ARG A 25 120.63 -46.95 11.31
N LEU A 26 120.67 -45.64 10.90
CA LEU A 26 121.80 -44.84 10.29
C LEU A 26 122.36 -45.20 8.87
N PRO A 27 123.15 -44.32 8.16
CA PRO A 27 123.68 -42.97 8.50
C PRO A 27 123.21 -41.79 7.58
N ARG A 28 123.73 -40.56 7.83
CA ARG A 28 123.34 -39.28 7.19
C ARG A 28 124.29 -38.84 6.06
N ILE A 29 123.71 -38.29 4.97
CA ILE A 29 124.18 -37.07 4.23
C ILE A 29 123.16 -36.72 3.13
N LEU A 30 122.49 -37.72 2.55
CA LEU A 30 121.30 -37.60 1.68
C LEU A 30 120.06 -37.13 2.48
N ALA A 31 120.18 -36.01 3.20
CA ALA A 31 119.18 -35.50 4.13
C ALA A 31 118.43 -34.29 3.57
N MET A 32 119.12 -33.24 3.11
CA MET A 32 118.48 -31.95 2.81
C MET A 32 117.69 -31.92 1.49
N GLU A 33 118.22 -32.43 0.38
CA GLU A 33 117.44 -32.58 -0.87
C GLU A 33 116.27 -33.57 -0.70
N ASN A 34 116.44 -34.55 0.20
CA ASN A 34 115.38 -35.49 0.63
C ASN A 34 114.46 -34.92 1.73
N GLU A 35 114.71 -33.70 2.22
CA GLU A 35 113.79 -32.96 3.09
C GLU A 35 112.94 -32.04 2.21
N GLU A 36 113.50 -31.20 1.33
CA GLU A 36 112.68 -30.39 0.39
C GLU A 36 111.82 -31.26 -0.55
N ALA A 37 112.39 -32.28 -1.20
CA ALA A 37 111.65 -33.19 -2.07
C ALA A 37 110.72 -34.18 -1.31
N ARG A 38 110.65 -34.07 0.02
CA ARG A 38 109.73 -34.78 0.90
C ARG A 38 108.67 -33.84 1.45
N ASP A 39 109.02 -32.63 1.87
CA ASP A 39 108.09 -31.57 2.27
C ASP A 39 107.12 -31.24 1.12
N ASP A 40 107.59 -31.16 -0.13
CA ASP A 40 106.70 -30.97 -1.27
C ASP A 40 105.85 -32.21 -1.59
N LYS A 41 106.33 -33.43 -1.32
CA LYS A 41 105.49 -34.64 -1.40
C LYS A 41 104.46 -34.69 -0.28
N GLU A 42 104.83 -34.31 0.94
CA GLU A 42 103.94 -34.26 2.10
C GLU A 42 102.91 -33.11 1.93
N ARG A 43 103.26 -31.98 1.31
CA ARG A 43 102.32 -30.95 0.82
C ARG A 43 101.35 -31.48 -0.22
N VAL A 44 101.82 -32.18 -1.26
CA VAL A 44 100.95 -32.79 -2.28
C VAL A 44 100.04 -33.85 -1.65
N ILE A 45 100.55 -34.64 -0.70
CA ILE A 45 99.75 -35.61 0.07
C ILE A 45 98.72 -34.91 0.97
N VAL A 46 99.05 -33.77 1.58
CA VAL A 46 98.09 -32.95 2.35
C VAL A 46 97.00 -32.41 1.43
N LEU A 47 97.35 -31.80 0.30
CA LEU A 47 96.37 -31.30 -0.69
C LEU A 47 95.51 -32.42 -1.29
N LEU A 48 96.07 -33.61 -1.54
CA LEU A 48 95.31 -34.79 -1.97
C LEU A 48 94.38 -35.31 -0.87
N ASN A 49 94.80 -35.27 0.40
CA ASN A 49 93.93 -35.62 1.52
C ASN A 49 92.84 -34.56 1.79
N GLU A 50 93.12 -33.28 1.58
CA GLU A 50 92.15 -32.18 1.70
C GLU A 50 91.13 -32.22 0.57
N THR A 51 91.55 -32.43 -0.67
CA THR A 51 90.63 -32.63 -1.81
C THR A 51 89.84 -33.94 -1.68
N ALA A 52 90.45 -35.04 -1.21
CA ALA A 52 89.73 -36.27 -0.92
C ALA A 52 88.68 -36.09 0.21
N LYS A 53 89.01 -35.33 1.27
CA LYS A 53 88.03 -34.94 2.31
C LYS A 53 86.92 -34.05 1.74
N ALA A 54 87.25 -33.09 0.87
CA ALA A 54 86.26 -32.24 0.21
C ALA A 54 85.30 -33.07 -0.66
N PHE A 55 85.81 -34.03 -1.45
CA PHE A 55 84.98 -34.98 -2.20
C PHE A 55 84.16 -35.89 -1.28
N GLN A 56 84.71 -36.38 -0.17
CA GLN A 56 83.94 -37.17 0.81
C GLN A 56 82.80 -36.36 1.43
N LEU A 57 83.03 -35.09 1.79
CA LEU A 57 82.00 -34.17 2.27
C LEU A 57 80.94 -33.87 1.20
N GLN A 58 81.35 -33.68 -0.06
CA GLN A 58 80.42 -33.45 -1.17
C GLN A 58 79.58 -34.70 -1.48
N VAL A 59 80.17 -35.89 -1.45
CA VAL A 59 79.45 -37.17 -1.61
C VAL A 59 78.49 -37.39 -0.43
N ALA A 60 78.90 -37.09 0.80
CA ALA A 60 78.02 -37.18 1.96
C ALA A 60 76.84 -36.19 1.85
N ALA A 61 77.07 -34.96 1.41
CA ALA A 61 76.01 -33.97 1.16
C ALA A 61 75.02 -34.45 0.07
N LEU A 62 75.54 -34.95 -1.06
CA LEU A 62 74.70 -35.50 -2.14
C LEU A 62 73.94 -36.76 -1.71
N GLN A 63 74.52 -37.61 -0.86
CA GLN A 63 73.82 -38.75 -0.25
C GLN A 63 72.71 -38.29 0.70
N GLU A 64 72.95 -37.24 1.50
CA GLU A 64 71.92 -36.67 2.36
C GLU A 64 70.78 -36.05 1.54
N GLU A 65 71.09 -35.26 0.49
CA GLU A 65 70.11 -34.71 -0.44
C GLU A 65 69.30 -35.80 -1.15
N LEU A 66 69.96 -36.88 -1.61
CA LEU A 66 69.28 -38.04 -2.20
C LEU A 66 68.36 -38.73 -1.18
N SER A 67 68.76 -38.83 0.09
CA SER A 67 67.93 -39.42 1.15
C SER A 67 66.70 -38.56 1.47
N ARG A 68 66.85 -37.23 1.50
CA ARG A 68 65.77 -36.25 1.68
C ARG A 68 64.80 -36.29 0.48
N ALA A 69 65.33 -36.35 -0.75
CA ALA A 69 64.54 -36.47 -1.97
C ALA A 69 63.76 -37.79 -2.02
N THR A 70 64.40 -38.92 -1.70
CA THR A 70 63.76 -40.25 -1.64
C THR A 70 62.64 -40.28 -0.59
N SER A 71 62.87 -39.68 0.59
CA SER A 71 61.85 -39.54 1.64
C SER A 71 60.68 -38.65 1.20
N SER A 72 60.96 -37.58 0.45
CA SER A 72 59.93 -36.70 -0.12
C SER A 72 59.11 -37.36 -1.23
N ILE A 73 59.71 -38.25 -2.02
CA ILE A 73 59.03 -39.07 -3.02
C ILE A 73 58.09 -40.06 -2.32
N ALA A 74 58.59 -40.86 -1.36
CA ALA A 74 57.76 -41.79 -0.61
C ALA A 74 56.56 -41.13 0.11
N GLN A 75 56.75 -39.91 0.65
CA GLN A 75 55.65 -39.11 1.23
C GLN A 75 54.63 -38.61 0.20
N LYS A 76 55.02 -38.43 -1.06
CA LYS A 76 54.10 -38.11 -2.17
C LYS A 76 53.39 -39.36 -2.67
N ASP A 77 54.08 -40.49 -2.76
CA ASP A 77 53.50 -41.76 -3.20
C ASP A 77 52.38 -42.23 -2.26
N ILE A 78 52.57 -42.10 -0.93
CA ILE A 78 51.51 -42.35 0.05
C ILE A 78 50.31 -41.43 -0.19
N LYS A 79 50.53 -40.12 -0.35
CA LYS A 79 49.44 -39.16 -0.63
C LYS A 79 48.74 -39.41 -1.97
N LEU A 80 49.46 -39.91 -2.97
CA LEU A 80 48.88 -40.32 -4.26
C LEU A 80 48.04 -41.60 -4.09
N GLN A 81 48.44 -42.54 -3.24
CA GLN A 81 47.62 -43.70 -2.89
C GLN A 81 46.35 -43.28 -2.14
N ASP A 82 46.46 -42.41 -1.12
CA ASP A 82 45.32 -41.85 -0.37
C ASP A 82 44.31 -41.15 -1.31
N LEU A 83 44.81 -40.30 -2.21
CA LEU A 83 43.98 -39.60 -3.20
C LEU A 83 43.37 -40.56 -4.24
N THR A 84 44.11 -41.59 -4.67
CA THR A 84 43.59 -42.59 -5.62
C THR A 84 42.47 -43.41 -4.99
N GLN A 85 42.62 -43.82 -3.72
CA GLN A 85 41.56 -44.50 -2.98
C GLN A 85 40.33 -43.60 -2.83
N HIS A 86 40.51 -42.33 -2.45
CA HIS A 86 39.39 -41.40 -2.32
C HIS A 86 38.64 -41.17 -3.65
N VAL A 87 39.35 -41.14 -4.79
CA VAL A 87 38.72 -41.10 -6.12
C VAL A 87 37.90 -42.36 -6.40
N VAL A 88 38.43 -43.55 -6.11
CA VAL A 88 37.69 -44.82 -6.25
C VAL A 88 36.45 -44.85 -5.36
N ASP A 89 36.54 -44.35 -4.13
CA ASP A 89 35.41 -44.27 -3.20
C ASP A 89 34.31 -43.32 -3.74
N LEU A 90 34.70 -42.15 -4.27
CA LEU A 90 33.77 -41.21 -4.91
C LEU A 90 33.16 -41.76 -6.22
N GLU A 91 33.91 -42.55 -7.00
CA GLU A 91 33.38 -43.23 -8.18
C GLU A 91 32.33 -44.29 -7.79
N ASN A 92 32.57 -45.04 -6.70
CA ASN A 92 31.60 -45.98 -6.15
C ASN A 92 30.34 -45.27 -5.64
N GLU A 93 30.46 -44.20 -4.85
CA GLU A 93 29.33 -43.37 -4.41
C GLU A 93 28.53 -42.83 -5.60
N SER A 94 29.21 -42.30 -6.63
CA SER A 94 28.56 -41.80 -7.85
C SER A 94 27.83 -42.93 -8.60
N LEU A 95 28.38 -44.14 -8.62
CA LEU A 95 27.78 -45.31 -9.26
C LEU A 95 26.56 -45.83 -8.47
N GLU A 96 26.56 -45.77 -7.14
CA GLU A 96 25.36 -46.04 -6.33
C GLU A 96 24.29 -44.96 -6.52
N GLN A 97 24.67 -43.67 -6.52
CA GLN A 97 23.75 -42.57 -6.84
C GLN A 97 23.14 -42.70 -8.24
N ARG A 98 23.88 -43.23 -9.24
CA ARG A 98 23.31 -43.54 -10.56
C ARG A 98 22.30 -44.68 -10.51
N LYS A 99 22.57 -45.75 -9.75
CA LYS A 99 21.61 -46.86 -9.55
C LYS A 99 20.33 -46.40 -8.84
N THR A 100 20.43 -45.58 -7.80
CA THR A 100 19.24 -45.06 -7.10
C THR A 100 18.43 -44.12 -7.98
N ASN A 101 19.07 -43.21 -8.73
CA ASN A 101 18.38 -42.37 -9.72
C ASN A 101 17.72 -43.20 -10.84
N GLN A 102 18.35 -44.28 -11.32
CA GLN A 102 17.73 -45.20 -12.28
C GLN A 102 16.50 -45.91 -11.71
N GLY A 103 16.56 -46.36 -10.45
CA GLY A 103 15.41 -46.96 -9.74
C GLY A 103 14.27 -45.98 -9.47
N LEU A 104 14.59 -44.73 -9.11
CA LEU A 104 13.60 -43.67 -8.97
C LEU A 104 12.96 -43.31 -10.32
N ASN A 105 13.74 -43.27 -11.41
CA ASN A 105 13.23 -42.94 -12.73
C ASN A 105 12.32 -44.05 -13.30
N SER A 106 12.60 -45.33 -13.03
CA SER A 106 11.69 -46.42 -13.41
C SER A 106 10.42 -46.45 -12.55
N GLN A 107 10.50 -46.12 -11.26
CA GLN A 107 9.30 -45.90 -10.43
C GLN A 107 8.46 -44.72 -10.94
N LEU A 108 9.09 -43.61 -11.33
CA LEU A 108 8.44 -42.43 -11.90
C LEU A 108 7.73 -42.80 -13.22
N GLN A 109 8.38 -43.59 -14.09
CA GLN A 109 7.76 -44.08 -15.33
C GLN A 109 6.56 -45.01 -15.08
N VAL A 110 6.63 -45.89 -14.07
CA VAL A 110 5.48 -46.72 -13.67
C VAL A 110 4.33 -45.84 -13.16
N LEU A 111 4.62 -44.84 -12.32
CA LEU A 111 3.62 -43.90 -11.81
C LEU A 111 2.97 -43.08 -12.95
N GLN A 112 3.75 -42.63 -13.93
CA GLN A 112 3.24 -41.97 -15.13
C GLN A 112 2.30 -42.86 -15.93
N ASN A 113 2.65 -44.14 -16.14
CA ASN A 113 1.79 -45.08 -16.83
C ASN A 113 0.47 -45.31 -16.08
N THR A 114 0.51 -45.49 -14.75
CA THR A 114 -0.72 -45.64 -13.95
C THR A 114 -1.56 -44.37 -13.90
N LEU A 115 -0.94 -43.19 -13.97
CA LEU A 115 -1.65 -41.91 -14.02
C LEU A 115 -2.37 -41.74 -15.36
N ALA A 116 -1.70 -42.04 -16.48
CA ALA A 116 -2.31 -42.03 -17.81
C ALA A 116 -3.44 -43.08 -17.95
N GLU A 117 -3.32 -44.23 -17.29
CA GLU A 117 -4.39 -45.24 -17.22
C GLU A 117 -5.61 -44.71 -16.43
N VAL A 118 -5.39 -44.04 -15.30
CA VAL A 118 -6.47 -43.41 -14.51
C VAL A 118 -7.10 -42.22 -15.27
N GLU A 119 -6.32 -41.41 -15.99
CA GLU A 119 -6.85 -40.35 -16.87
C GLU A 119 -7.73 -40.92 -17.99
N SER A 120 -7.34 -42.06 -18.58
CA SER A 120 -8.14 -42.77 -19.59
C SER A 120 -9.44 -43.34 -19.01
N GLN A 121 -9.38 -43.94 -17.81
CA GLN A 121 -10.57 -44.43 -17.10
C GLN A 121 -11.53 -43.29 -16.73
N LEU A 122 -11.00 -42.13 -16.31
CA LEU A 122 -11.81 -40.94 -16.01
C LEU A 122 -12.49 -40.40 -17.28
N GLN A 123 -11.79 -40.36 -18.42
CA GLN A 123 -12.39 -39.95 -19.70
C GLN A 123 -13.49 -40.90 -20.18
N SER A 124 -13.38 -42.21 -19.94
CA SER A 124 -14.48 -43.16 -20.18
C SER A 124 -15.67 -42.87 -19.28
N ALA A 125 -15.44 -42.71 -17.97
CA ALA A 125 -16.49 -42.43 -17.01
C ALA A 125 -17.22 -41.11 -17.30
N ASP A 126 -16.50 -40.04 -17.66
CA ASP A 126 -17.10 -38.75 -18.05
C ASP A 126 -17.97 -38.89 -19.31
N ALA A 127 -17.55 -39.68 -20.31
CA ALA A 127 -18.34 -39.97 -21.50
C ALA A 127 -19.61 -40.78 -21.18
N GLU A 128 -19.50 -41.80 -20.33
CA GLU A 128 -20.62 -42.60 -19.82
C GLU A 128 -21.61 -41.74 -19.00
N PHE A 129 -21.11 -40.78 -18.22
CA PHE A 129 -21.95 -39.83 -17.47
C PHE A 129 -22.69 -38.84 -18.36
N GLU A 130 -22.07 -38.32 -19.43
CA GLU A 130 -22.76 -37.45 -20.38
C GLU A 130 -23.77 -38.21 -21.27
N GLU A 131 -23.49 -39.48 -21.63
CA GLU A 131 -24.50 -40.34 -22.27
C GLU A 131 -25.68 -40.60 -21.32
N MET A 132 -25.42 -40.96 -20.05
CA MET A 132 -26.49 -41.10 -19.06
C MET A 132 -27.27 -39.79 -18.86
N ARG A 133 -26.62 -38.62 -18.81
CA ARG A 133 -27.32 -37.33 -18.76
C ARG A 133 -28.24 -37.14 -19.97
N ALA A 134 -27.75 -37.38 -21.18
CA ALA A 134 -28.55 -37.25 -22.40
C ALA A 134 -29.78 -38.18 -22.40
N THR A 135 -29.64 -39.42 -21.89
CA THR A 135 -30.80 -40.32 -21.73
C THR A 135 -31.79 -39.83 -20.65
N TYR A 136 -31.30 -39.23 -19.57
CA TYR A 136 -32.15 -38.65 -18.52
C TYR A 136 -32.91 -37.42 -19.02
N GLU A 137 -32.25 -36.47 -19.68
CA GLU A 137 -32.87 -35.28 -20.29
C GLU A 137 -33.93 -35.68 -21.33
N ALA A 138 -33.67 -36.70 -22.15
CA ALA A 138 -34.65 -37.25 -23.08
C ALA A 138 -35.87 -37.86 -22.36
N LYS A 139 -35.67 -38.48 -21.18
CA LYS A 139 -36.77 -39.03 -20.36
C LYS A 139 -37.56 -37.95 -19.61
N GLU A 140 -36.91 -36.88 -19.17
CA GLU A 140 -37.56 -35.72 -18.57
C GLU A 140 -38.43 -35.00 -19.62
N ALA A 141 -37.93 -34.82 -20.85
CA ALA A 141 -38.73 -34.31 -21.97
C ALA A 141 -39.91 -35.23 -22.36
N GLU A 142 -39.73 -36.56 -22.32
CA GLU A 142 -40.82 -37.52 -22.54
C GLU A 142 -41.89 -37.44 -21.42
N PHE A 143 -41.45 -37.26 -20.16
CA PHE A 143 -42.32 -37.08 -19.01
C PHE A 143 -43.12 -35.78 -19.11
N ASP A 144 -42.48 -34.65 -19.41
CA ASP A 144 -43.14 -33.35 -19.54
C ASP A 144 -44.16 -33.34 -20.69
N LYS A 145 -43.85 -33.99 -21.81
CA LYS A 145 -44.81 -34.20 -22.91
C LYS A 145 -46.04 -34.98 -22.44
N LYS A 146 -45.86 -36.09 -21.72
CA LYS A 146 -46.99 -36.87 -21.14
C LYS A 146 -47.73 -36.10 -20.04
N SER A 147 -47.03 -35.24 -19.29
CA SER A 147 -47.61 -34.34 -18.29
C SER A 147 -48.51 -33.29 -18.94
N ALA A 148 -48.10 -32.74 -20.09
CA ALA A 148 -48.93 -31.85 -20.90
C ALA A 148 -50.13 -32.57 -21.53
N GLU A 149 -49.92 -33.75 -22.12
CA GLU A 149 -51.00 -34.59 -22.67
C GLU A 149 -52.05 -34.94 -21.60
N SER A 150 -51.62 -35.34 -20.40
CA SER A 150 -52.49 -35.59 -19.24
C SER A 150 -53.32 -34.36 -18.82
N ARG A 151 -52.71 -33.16 -18.83
CA ARG A 151 -53.43 -31.90 -18.58
C ARG A 151 -54.48 -31.62 -19.66
N THR A 152 -54.18 -31.87 -20.94
CA THR A 152 -55.17 -31.69 -22.03
C THR A 152 -56.31 -32.71 -22.00
N LEU A 153 -56.05 -33.95 -21.58
CA LEU A 153 -57.09 -34.94 -21.35
C LEU A 153 -57.96 -34.56 -20.14
N THR A 154 -57.36 -34.01 -19.09
CA THR A 154 -58.09 -33.51 -17.91
C THR A 154 -59.05 -32.38 -18.30
N THR A 155 -58.60 -31.38 -19.07
CA THR A 155 -59.49 -30.28 -19.51
C THR A 155 -60.56 -30.73 -20.51
N GLN A 156 -60.31 -31.77 -21.31
CA GLN A 156 -61.34 -32.42 -22.12
C GLN A 156 -62.39 -33.15 -21.25
N ILE A 157 -61.97 -33.86 -20.21
CA ILE A 157 -62.86 -34.53 -19.25
C ILE A 157 -63.75 -33.50 -18.53
N ASP A 158 -63.18 -32.40 -18.03
CA ASP A 158 -63.95 -31.33 -17.38
C ASP A 158 -64.92 -30.65 -18.36
N GLY A 159 -64.50 -30.42 -19.62
CA GLY A 159 -65.37 -29.89 -20.66
C GLY A 159 -66.56 -30.81 -20.98
N LEU A 160 -66.31 -32.12 -21.12
CA LEU A 160 -67.36 -33.12 -21.30
C LEU A 160 -68.29 -33.19 -20.08
N ARG A 161 -67.76 -33.04 -18.87
CA ARG A 161 -68.52 -33.05 -17.62
C ARG A 161 -69.48 -31.86 -17.53
N ILE A 162 -69.02 -30.66 -17.90
CA ILE A 162 -69.86 -29.46 -18.01
C ILE A 162 -70.98 -29.65 -19.04
N GLU A 163 -70.71 -30.33 -20.17
CA GLU A 163 -71.75 -30.60 -21.17
C GLU A 163 -72.73 -31.70 -20.72
N ILE A 164 -72.27 -32.71 -19.97
CA ILE A 164 -73.15 -33.68 -19.30
C ILE A 164 -74.08 -32.95 -18.30
N ASP A 165 -73.57 -32.03 -17.49
CA ASP A 165 -74.38 -31.26 -16.55
C ASP A 165 -75.40 -30.34 -17.26
N ARG A 166 -75.02 -29.73 -18.39
CA ARG A 166 -75.95 -28.99 -19.27
C ARG A 166 -77.05 -29.89 -19.83
N LEU A 167 -76.68 -31.06 -20.36
CA LEU A 167 -77.64 -32.04 -20.90
C LEU A 167 -78.57 -32.56 -19.81
N ASN A 168 -78.07 -32.82 -18.59
CA ASN A 168 -78.88 -33.20 -17.43
C ASN A 168 -79.89 -32.08 -17.07
N VAL A 169 -79.49 -30.81 -17.09
CA VAL A 169 -80.41 -29.67 -16.88
C VAL A 169 -81.44 -29.55 -18.00
N ILE A 170 -81.08 -29.86 -19.25
CA ILE A 170 -82.02 -29.89 -20.38
C ILE A 170 -83.01 -31.05 -20.25
N ILE A 171 -82.53 -32.25 -19.93
CA ILE A 171 -83.36 -33.45 -19.65
C ILE A 171 -84.32 -33.14 -18.51
N HIS A 172 -83.86 -32.62 -17.38
CA HIS A 172 -84.73 -32.35 -16.22
C HIS A 172 -85.76 -31.24 -16.49
N ARG A 173 -85.45 -30.28 -17.38
CA ARG A 173 -86.45 -29.33 -17.92
C ARG A 173 -87.46 -30.00 -18.83
N GLN A 174 -87.04 -30.95 -19.68
CA GLN A 174 -87.92 -31.72 -20.55
C GLN A 174 -88.81 -32.70 -19.76
N GLU A 175 -88.27 -33.39 -18.76
CA GLU A 175 -89.01 -34.21 -17.80
C GLU A 175 -90.08 -33.38 -17.09
N LYS A 176 -89.73 -32.21 -16.55
CA LYS A 176 -90.70 -31.30 -15.92
C LYS A 176 -91.74 -30.74 -16.90
N ALA A 177 -91.36 -30.52 -18.16
CA ALA A 177 -92.29 -30.14 -19.23
C ALA A 177 -93.18 -31.31 -19.70
N LEU A 178 -92.72 -32.56 -19.59
CA LEU A 178 -93.51 -33.76 -19.84
C LEU A 178 -94.44 -34.07 -18.67
N GLN A 179 -94.02 -33.83 -17.42
CA GLN A 179 -94.81 -34.03 -16.22
C GLN A 179 -95.94 -32.99 -16.12
N THR A 180 -95.64 -31.71 -16.34
CA THR A 180 -96.69 -30.66 -16.45
C THR A 180 -97.60 -30.85 -17.66
N LYS A 181 -97.13 -31.49 -18.74
CA LYS A 181 -98.02 -31.97 -19.83
C LYS A 181 -98.87 -33.17 -19.39
N ALA A 182 -98.31 -34.15 -18.69
CA ALA A 182 -99.03 -35.33 -18.19
C ALA A 182 -100.16 -34.95 -17.22
N GLU A 183 -99.91 -33.97 -16.34
CA GLU A 183 -100.90 -33.33 -15.47
C GLU A 183 -102.02 -32.61 -16.26
N ASN A 184 -101.80 -32.29 -17.54
CA ASN A 184 -102.71 -31.56 -18.42
C ASN A 184 -103.07 -32.35 -19.71
N VAL A 185 -103.06 -33.69 -19.70
CA VAL A 185 -103.56 -34.49 -20.84
C VAL A 185 -105.08 -34.70 -20.73
N PRO A 186 -105.92 -34.04 -21.55
CA PRO A 186 -107.30 -34.48 -21.74
C PRO A 186 -107.31 -35.83 -22.46
N LYS A 187 -108.08 -36.80 -21.95
CA LYS A 187 -108.26 -38.10 -22.60
C LYS A 187 -109.05 -37.95 -23.90
N MET A 188 -108.37 -38.00 -25.04
CA MET A 188 -108.96 -38.24 -26.36
C MET A 188 -108.15 -39.27 -27.14
N ALA A 189 -108.83 -40.03 -28.00
CA ALA A 189 -108.29 -41.20 -28.68
C ALA A 189 -107.84 -40.91 -30.14
N ASP A 190 -107.06 -41.85 -30.66
CA ASP A 190 -106.70 -42.12 -32.07
C ASP A 190 -106.85 -41.01 -33.13
N ALA A 191 -105.70 -40.61 -33.65
CA ALA A 191 -105.53 -40.38 -35.09
C ALA A 191 -104.11 -40.78 -35.52
N CYS A 192 -103.99 -41.87 -36.29
CA CYS A 192 -102.71 -42.26 -36.90
C CYS A 192 -102.32 -41.29 -38.03
N LEU A 193 -101.03 -40.98 -38.22
CA LEU A 193 -100.50 -40.57 -39.53
C LEU A 193 -98.96 -40.70 -39.62
N SER A 194 -98.52 -41.44 -40.65
CA SER A 194 -97.16 -41.54 -41.22
C SER A 194 -95.93 -41.55 -40.28
N ALA A 195 -95.40 -42.74 -40.00
CA ALA A 195 -94.13 -42.97 -39.30
C ALA A 195 -93.10 -43.69 -40.19
N ARG A 196 -92.64 -43.05 -41.30
CA ARG A 196 -91.72 -43.68 -42.27
C ARG A 196 -90.39 -42.93 -42.45
N ASP A 197 -90.43 -41.62 -42.68
CA ASP A 197 -89.25 -40.84 -43.09
C ASP A 197 -88.27 -40.50 -41.94
N PHE A 198 -88.74 -40.55 -40.68
CA PHE A 198 -87.91 -40.24 -39.50
C PHE A 198 -87.14 -41.48 -39.02
N SER A 199 -87.80 -42.64 -39.00
CA SER A 199 -87.19 -43.92 -38.62
C SER A 199 -86.05 -44.32 -39.53
N GLU A 200 -86.16 -44.09 -40.85
CA GLU A 200 -85.11 -44.49 -41.80
C GLU A 200 -83.82 -43.69 -41.59
N LYS A 201 -83.91 -42.36 -41.40
CA LYS A 201 -82.74 -41.52 -41.08
C LYS A 201 -82.10 -41.87 -39.75
N GLN A 202 -82.90 -42.19 -38.74
CA GLN A 202 -82.39 -42.59 -37.42
C GLN A 202 -81.72 -43.97 -37.46
N LEU A 203 -82.26 -44.92 -38.24
CA LEU A 203 -81.64 -46.22 -38.50
C LEU A 203 -80.34 -46.10 -39.32
N ILE A 204 -80.27 -45.19 -40.29
CA ILE A 204 -79.05 -44.90 -41.06
C ILE A 204 -77.96 -44.35 -40.14
N SER A 205 -78.27 -43.38 -39.25
CA SER A 205 -77.28 -42.90 -38.26
C SER A 205 -76.76 -44.03 -37.40
N LEU A 206 -77.65 -44.80 -36.75
CA LEU A 206 -77.26 -45.90 -35.86
C LEU A 206 -76.45 -47.00 -36.59
N ARG A 207 -76.74 -47.26 -37.87
CA ARG A 207 -75.94 -48.14 -38.72
C ARG A 207 -74.54 -47.57 -38.96
N ASP A 208 -74.44 -46.29 -39.31
CA ASP A 208 -73.18 -45.66 -39.70
C ASP A 208 -72.27 -45.40 -38.47
N ASP A 209 -72.87 -45.11 -37.31
CA ASP A 209 -72.21 -45.10 -36.01
C ASP A 209 -71.66 -46.49 -35.64
N ALA A 210 -72.46 -47.55 -35.82
CA ALA A 210 -72.03 -48.93 -35.59
C ALA A 210 -70.93 -49.40 -36.57
N LEU A 211 -71.01 -49.00 -37.84
CA LEU A 211 -69.96 -49.23 -38.84
C LEU A 211 -68.67 -48.48 -38.47
N GLN A 212 -68.76 -47.24 -37.97
CA GLN A 212 -67.58 -46.50 -37.51
C GLN A 212 -66.95 -47.16 -36.27
N ALA A 213 -67.76 -47.66 -35.34
CA ALA A 213 -67.29 -48.42 -34.18
C ALA A 213 -66.57 -49.72 -34.60
N LYS A 214 -67.16 -50.50 -35.52
CA LYS A 214 -66.53 -51.72 -36.04
C LYS A 214 -65.29 -51.45 -36.91
N SER A 215 -65.24 -50.33 -37.62
CA SER A 215 -64.04 -49.88 -38.33
C SER A 215 -62.89 -49.56 -37.35
N LYS A 216 -63.19 -48.92 -36.22
CA LYS A 216 -62.21 -48.68 -35.13
C LYS A 216 -61.72 -49.98 -34.50
N GLU A 217 -62.63 -50.90 -34.14
CA GLU A 217 -62.25 -52.23 -33.63
C GLU A 217 -61.34 -52.99 -34.61
N LEU A 218 -61.71 -53.04 -35.90
CA LEU A 218 -60.92 -53.66 -36.95
C LEU A 218 -59.54 -53.01 -37.08
N SER A 219 -59.44 -51.68 -37.02
CA SER A 219 -58.14 -50.98 -37.08
C SER A 219 -57.22 -51.37 -35.91
N LEU A 220 -57.76 -51.46 -34.69
CA LEU A 220 -57.00 -51.88 -33.50
C LEU A 220 -56.54 -53.35 -33.62
N VAL A 221 -57.43 -54.25 -34.02
CA VAL A 221 -57.11 -55.67 -34.25
C VAL A 221 -56.08 -55.84 -35.37
N THR A 222 -56.14 -55.05 -36.45
CA THR A 222 -55.12 -55.04 -37.50
C THR A 222 -53.76 -54.60 -36.93
N THR A 223 -53.69 -53.47 -36.22
CA THR A 223 -52.42 -53.02 -35.62
C THR A 223 -51.84 -54.02 -34.62
N ALA A 224 -52.69 -54.70 -33.83
CA ALA A 224 -52.25 -55.76 -32.93
C ALA A 224 -51.66 -56.95 -33.70
N ASN A 225 -52.34 -57.43 -34.76
CA ASN A 225 -51.84 -58.49 -35.63
C ASN A 225 -50.52 -58.12 -36.32
N ASP A 226 -50.35 -56.86 -36.72
CA ASP A 226 -49.09 -56.38 -37.33
C ASP A 226 -47.95 -56.30 -36.29
N THR A 227 -48.22 -55.92 -35.04
CA THR A 227 -47.21 -56.03 -33.97
C THR A 227 -46.84 -57.49 -33.64
N LEU A 228 -47.80 -58.41 -33.69
CA LEU A 228 -47.55 -59.84 -33.49
C LEU A 228 -46.73 -60.46 -34.64
N ARG A 229 -46.95 -60.02 -35.89
CA ARG A 229 -46.11 -60.38 -37.04
C ARG A 229 -44.67 -59.93 -36.84
N ALA A 230 -44.45 -58.66 -36.52
CA ALA A 230 -43.10 -58.12 -36.30
C ALA A 230 -42.35 -58.81 -35.13
N GLN A 231 -43.08 -59.29 -34.11
CA GLN A 231 -42.50 -60.12 -33.05
C GLN A 231 -42.13 -61.54 -33.54
N LEU A 232 -42.97 -62.13 -34.39
CA LEU A 232 -42.72 -63.45 -34.99
C LEU A 232 -41.52 -63.40 -35.94
N ASP A 233 -41.45 -62.40 -36.82
CA ASP A 233 -40.30 -62.13 -37.71
C ASP A 233 -38.98 -61.99 -36.92
N ALA A 234 -39.02 -61.34 -35.75
CA ALA A 234 -37.88 -61.20 -34.86
C ALA A 234 -37.45 -62.53 -34.21
N PHE A 235 -38.41 -63.34 -33.74
CA PHE A 235 -38.12 -64.68 -33.22
C PHE A 235 -37.57 -65.63 -34.30
N GLU A 236 -38.04 -65.53 -35.54
CA GLU A 236 -37.46 -66.30 -36.66
C GLU A 236 -36.00 -65.89 -36.93
N ALA A 237 -35.69 -64.60 -36.92
CA ALA A 237 -34.31 -64.10 -37.05
C ALA A 237 -33.40 -64.55 -35.89
N GLU A 238 -33.92 -64.58 -34.65
CA GLU A 238 -33.19 -65.14 -33.50
C GLU A 238 -32.96 -66.64 -33.64
N MET A 239 -33.96 -67.42 -34.08
CA MET A 239 -33.80 -68.86 -34.34
C MET A 239 -32.79 -69.14 -35.45
N GLU A 240 -32.79 -68.39 -36.56
CA GLU A 240 -31.75 -68.52 -37.58
C GLU A 240 -30.35 -68.25 -37.01
N ASN A 241 -30.21 -67.23 -36.16
CA ASN A 241 -28.93 -66.89 -35.54
C ASN A 241 -28.46 -67.98 -34.57
N LEU A 242 -29.37 -68.53 -33.75
CA LEU A 242 -29.09 -69.68 -32.90
C LEU A 242 -28.68 -70.91 -33.73
N GLN A 243 -29.35 -71.19 -34.85
CA GLN A 243 -28.99 -72.29 -35.76
C GLN A 243 -27.61 -72.09 -36.41
N ARG A 244 -27.24 -70.85 -36.76
CA ARG A 244 -25.88 -70.49 -37.25
C ARG A 244 -24.82 -70.68 -36.16
N THR A 245 -25.10 -70.34 -34.90
CA THR A 245 -24.15 -70.55 -33.80
C THR A 245 -24.00 -72.03 -33.44
N LEU A 246 -25.09 -72.80 -33.41
CA LEU A 246 -25.09 -74.25 -33.16
C LEU A 246 -24.25 -74.99 -34.20
N THR A 247 -24.53 -74.78 -35.49
CA THR A 247 -23.77 -75.42 -36.59
C THR A 247 -22.29 -75.03 -36.61
N SER A 248 -21.94 -73.83 -36.14
CA SER A 248 -20.54 -73.43 -35.92
C SER A 248 -19.90 -74.22 -34.76
N LYS A 249 -20.63 -74.42 -33.65
CA LYS A 249 -20.16 -75.20 -32.50
C LYS A 249 -20.03 -76.70 -32.80
N ASP A 250 -20.94 -77.29 -33.56
CA ASP A 250 -20.80 -78.67 -34.05
C ASP A 250 -19.51 -78.84 -34.88
N MET A 251 -19.16 -77.85 -35.70
CA MET A 251 -17.93 -77.84 -36.49
C MET A 251 -16.67 -77.61 -35.64
N GLU A 252 -16.75 -76.92 -34.51
CA GLU A 252 -15.67 -76.87 -33.50
C GLU A 252 -15.51 -78.22 -32.79
N LEU A 253 -16.60 -78.84 -32.35
CA LEU A 253 -16.61 -80.15 -31.68
C LEU A 253 -16.08 -81.27 -32.60
N TYR A 254 -16.44 -81.24 -33.89
CA TYR A 254 -15.89 -82.18 -34.88
C TYR A 254 -14.37 -82.02 -35.09
N ARG A 255 -13.84 -80.80 -34.92
CA ARG A 255 -12.39 -80.53 -34.96
C ARG A 255 -11.68 -80.96 -33.68
N SER A 256 -12.31 -80.79 -32.50
CA SER A 256 -11.73 -81.23 -31.23
C SER A 256 -11.73 -82.76 -31.10
N ALA A 257 -12.81 -83.44 -31.50
CA ALA A 257 -12.87 -84.91 -31.61
C ALA A 257 -11.73 -85.44 -32.49
N LYS A 258 -11.57 -84.90 -33.72
CA LYS A 258 -10.44 -85.24 -34.61
C LYS A 258 -9.04 -84.89 -34.09
N ARG A 259 -8.93 -84.13 -32.99
CA ARG A 259 -7.67 -83.88 -32.27
C ARG A 259 -7.46 -84.91 -31.15
N ILE A 260 -8.53 -85.30 -30.46
CA ILE A 260 -8.56 -86.37 -29.46
C ILE A 260 -8.19 -87.71 -30.12
N ASP A 261 -8.86 -88.10 -31.22
CA ASP A 261 -8.52 -89.24 -32.11
C ASP A 261 -7.01 -89.41 -32.38
N LYS A 262 -6.32 -88.28 -32.58
CA LYS A 262 -4.89 -88.25 -32.92
C LYS A 262 -4.03 -88.44 -31.68
N LEU A 263 -4.41 -87.80 -30.57
CA LEU A 263 -3.70 -87.90 -29.29
C LEU A 263 -3.83 -89.31 -28.71
N GLU A 264 -5.01 -89.93 -28.77
CA GLU A 264 -5.25 -91.33 -28.39
C GLU A 264 -4.33 -92.27 -29.19
N ARG A 265 -4.30 -92.14 -30.53
CA ARG A 265 -3.38 -92.89 -31.41
C ARG A 265 -1.90 -92.54 -31.24
N HIS A 266 -1.56 -91.54 -30.43
CA HIS A 266 -0.19 -91.28 -29.97
C HIS A 266 0.07 -91.94 -28.60
N VAL A 267 -0.89 -91.91 -27.68
CA VAL A 267 -0.84 -92.63 -26.39
C VAL A 267 -0.73 -94.14 -26.62
N GLU A 268 -1.59 -94.74 -27.45
CA GLU A 268 -1.53 -96.16 -27.84
C GLU A 268 -0.13 -96.59 -28.31
N LYS A 269 0.53 -95.75 -29.11
CA LYS A 269 1.87 -96.02 -29.65
C LYS A 269 2.96 -95.91 -28.59
N LEU A 270 2.82 -94.99 -27.64
CA LEU A 270 3.73 -94.82 -26.50
C LEU A 270 3.56 -95.98 -25.51
N GLU A 271 2.33 -96.35 -25.16
CA GLU A 271 2.07 -97.55 -24.35
C GLU A 271 2.63 -98.81 -25.00
N ALA A 272 2.42 -99.00 -26.30
CA ALA A 272 2.97 -100.12 -27.03
C ALA A 272 4.50 -100.08 -27.13
N ALA A 273 5.13 -98.91 -26.96
CA ALA A 273 6.58 -98.79 -26.85
C ALA A 273 7.07 -99.16 -25.44
N VAL A 274 6.42 -98.66 -24.39
CA VAL A 274 6.69 -98.99 -22.97
C VAL A 274 6.56 -100.51 -22.75
N LYS A 275 5.42 -101.10 -23.11
CA LYS A 275 5.17 -102.55 -23.00
C LYS A 275 6.20 -103.42 -23.77
N ARG A 276 6.91 -102.87 -24.76
CA ARG A 276 8.04 -103.55 -25.43
C ARG A 276 9.37 -103.34 -24.69
N ALA A 277 9.60 -102.18 -24.10
CA ALA A 277 10.77 -101.92 -23.26
C ALA A 277 10.74 -102.80 -21.99
N ASP A 278 9.60 -102.83 -21.28
CA ASP A 278 9.39 -103.68 -20.09
C ASP A 278 9.66 -105.16 -20.42
N GLY A 279 9.18 -105.63 -21.57
CA GLY A 279 9.40 -106.99 -22.07
C GLY A 279 10.85 -107.29 -22.45
N GLN A 280 11.60 -106.28 -22.94
CA GLN A 280 13.04 -106.39 -23.21
C GLN A 280 13.86 -106.42 -21.91
N GLU A 281 13.50 -105.59 -20.93
CA GLU A 281 14.14 -105.57 -19.62
C GLU A 281 13.91 -106.89 -18.87
N LEU A 282 12.68 -107.41 -18.84
CA LEU A 282 12.38 -108.71 -18.24
C LEU A 282 13.11 -109.88 -18.95
N ALA A 283 13.26 -109.82 -20.27
CA ALA A 283 14.05 -110.81 -21.02
C ALA A 283 15.56 -110.72 -20.69
N MET A 284 16.09 -109.50 -20.49
CA MET A 284 17.47 -109.26 -20.09
C MET A 284 17.73 -109.70 -18.64
N GLU A 285 16.79 -109.46 -17.72
CA GLU A 285 16.81 -110.01 -16.37
C GLU A 285 16.81 -111.54 -16.38
N LEU A 286 15.92 -112.17 -17.15
CA LEU A 286 15.87 -113.64 -17.25
C LEU A 286 17.16 -114.21 -17.83
N SER A 287 17.72 -113.57 -18.87
CA SER A 287 19.01 -113.99 -19.44
C SER A 287 20.17 -113.84 -18.46
N THR A 288 20.25 -112.73 -17.70
CA THR A 288 21.31 -112.55 -16.69
C THR A 288 21.15 -113.49 -15.49
N LYS A 289 19.92 -113.78 -15.05
CA LYS A 289 19.60 -114.80 -14.03
C LYS A 289 19.94 -116.22 -14.51
N GLN A 290 19.67 -116.55 -15.78
CA GLN A 290 20.07 -117.84 -16.38
C GLN A 290 21.59 -117.96 -16.56
N ASN A 291 22.27 -116.90 -17.04
CA ASN A 291 23.73 -116.91 -17.21
C ASN A 291 24.48 -117.04 -15.88
N THR A 292 24.00 -116.41 -14.81
CA THR A 292 24.58 -116.56 -13.47
C THR A 292 24.33 -117.94 -12.87
N GLN A 293 23.15 -118.54 -13.08
CA GLN A 293 22.88 -119.93 -12.73
C GLN A 293 23.75 -120.92 -13.52
N LEU A 294 23.92 -120.72 -14.83
CA LEU A 294 24.81 -121.53 -15.67
C LEU A 294 26.27 -121.44 -15.20
N LEU A 295 26.73 -120.26 -14.78
CA LEU A 295 28.07 -120.08 -14.22
C LEU A 295 28.27 -120.87 -12.91
N GLN A 296 27.26 -120.86 -12.03
CA GLN A 296 27.27 -121.64 -10.78
C GLN A 296 27.21 -123.15 -11.06
N CYS A 297 26.42 -123.59 -12.04
CA CYS A 297 26.38 -124.99 -12.48
C CYS A 297 27.72 -125.42 -13.09
N LEU A 298 28.37 -124.58 -13.90
CA LEU A 298 29.70 -124.85 -14.45
C LEU A 298 30.73 -125.00 -13.33
N GLN A 299 30.80 -124.08 -12.38
CA GLN A 299 31.71 -124.18 -11.22
C GLN A 299 31.44 -125.45 -10.37
N ALA A 300 30.18 -125.84 -10.21
CA ALA A 300 29.81 -127.07 -9.51
C ALA A 300 30.18 -128.34 -10.31
N GLU A 301 30.06 -128.34 -11.63
CA GLU A 301 30.52 -129.44 -12.49
C GLU A 301 32.04 -129.48 -12.63
N GLU A 302 32.75 -128.35 -12.59
CA GLU A 302 34.22 -128.31 -12.52
C GLU A 302 34.71 -128.99 -11.24
N ALA A 303 34.18 -128.61 -10.08
CA ALA A 303 34.49 -129.24 -8.80
C ALA A 303 34.13 -130.75 -8.77
N LYS A 304 33.01 -131.16 -9.39
CA LYS A 304 32.69 -132.59 -9.58
C LYS A 304 33.66 -133.29 -10.52
N ASN A 305 34.10 -132.66 -11.60
CA ASN A 305 35.04 -133.24 -12.55
C ASN A 305 36.44 -133.40 -11.94
N GLU A 306 36.87 -132.51 -11.05
CA GLU A 306 38.09 -132.71 -10.25
C GLU A 306 37.94 -133.90 -9.29
N ALA A 307 36.82 -133.97 -8.54
CA ALA A 307 36.53 -135.10 -7.67
C ALA A 307 36.36 -136.44 -8.42
N LEU A 308 35.83 -136.41 -9.64
CA LEU A 308 35.71 -137.58 -10.50
C LEU A 308 37.04 -137.98 -11.15
N ARG A 309 37.92 -137.04 -11.51
CA ARG A 309 39.28 -137.35 -11.96
C ARG A 309 40.04 -138.11 -10.88
N ALA A 310 40.08 -137.59 -9.66
CA ALA A 310 40.69 -138.28 -8.52
C ALA A 310 40.10 -139.69 -8.26
N LYS A 311 38.83 -139.91 -8.62
CA LYS A 311 38.14 -141.21 -8.49
C LYS A 311 38.39 -142.14 -9.67
N VAL A 312 38.61 -141.61 -10.88
CA VAL A 312 39.05 -142.35 -12.06
C VAL A 312 40.51 -142.77 -11.92
N ASP A 313 41.37 -141.91 -11.36
CA ASP A 313 42.77 -142.24 -11.08
C ASP A 313 42.90 -143.41 -10.08
N ALA A 314 41.95 -143.52 -9.14
CA ALA A 314 41.83 -144.68 -8.25
C ALA A 314 41.28 -145.92 -8.98
N LEU A 315 40.13 -145.82 -9.64
CA LEU A 315 39.50 -146.95 -10.35
C LEU A 315 40.33 -147.48 -11.53
N THR A 316 41.24 -146.68 -12.08
CA THR A 316 42.20 -147.12 -13.12
C THR A 316 43.26 -148.05 -12.53
N GLN A 317 43.60 -147.91 -11.23
CA GLN A 317 44.47 -148.87 -10.53
C GLN A 317 43.73 -150.19 -10.29
N ASP A 318 42.45 -150.14 -9.90
CA ASP A 318 41.61 -151.33 -9.71
C ASP A 318 41.36 -152.11 -11.01
N LEU A 319 41.11 -151.41 -12.13
CA LEU A 319 40.78 -152.05 -13.41
C LEU A 319 41.93 -152.86 -14.02
N VAL A 320 43.18 -152.53 -13.71
CA VAL A 320 44.35 -153.34 -14.10
C VAL A 320 44.24 -154.74 -13.50
N HIS A 321 43.77 -154.86 -12.26
CA HIS A 321 43.72 -156.13 -11.51
C HIS A 321 42.55 -157.04 -11.94
N VAL A 322 41.39 -156.46 -12.30
CA VAL A 322 40.20 -157.25 -12.69
C VAL A 322 40.34 -157.87 -14.08
N ASN A 323 41.05 -157.22 -15.00
CA ASN A 323 41.12 -157.67 -16.40
C ASN A 323 41.91 -159.00 -16.55
N GLU A 324 42.78 -159.32 -15.59
CA GLU A 324 43.52 -160.59 -15.51
C GLU A 324 42.60 -161.81 -15.30
N GLN A 325 41.47 -161.64 -14.61
CA GLN A 325 40.58 -162.74 -14.23
C GLN A 325 39.58 -163.13 -15.33
N LYS A 326 39.21 -162.18 -16.20
CA LYS A 326 38.12 -162.32 -17.18
C LYS A 326 38.41 -163.32 -18.30
N SER A 327 39.68 -163.66 -18.54
CA SER A 327 40.10 -164.54 -19.63
C SER A 327 39.64 -166.00 -19.46
N GLN A 328 39.31 -166.43 -18.24
CA GLN A 328 39.20 -167.85 -17.90
C GLN A 328 37.84 -168.52 -18.19
N ILE A 329 36.75 -167.74 -18.30
CA ILE A 329 35.37 -168.27 -18.20
C ILE A 329 34.68 -168.45 -19.57
N ARG A 330 35.32 -168.03 -20.68
CA ARG A 330 34.65 -167.88 -21.99
C ARG A 330 34.57 -169.14 -22.88
N SER A 331 35.03 -170.30 -22.43
CA SER A 331 35.21 -171.49 -23.29
C SER A 331 34.02 -172.46 -23.38
N ASP A 332 33.15 -172.52 -22.38
CA ASP A 332 32.43 -173.79 -22.09
C ASP A 332 30.95 -173.86 -22.54
N ALA A 333 30.40 -172.81 -23.16
CA ALA A 333 28.94 -172.62 -23.32
C ALA A 333 28.42 -172.75 -24.77
N ALA A 334 28.57 -173.92 -25.40
CA ALA A 334 28.25 -174.13 -26.83
C ALA A 334 27.55 -175.47 -27.18
N VAL A 335 26.84 -176.13 -26.24
CA VAL A 335 26.29 -177.49 -26.45
C VAL A 335 24.79 -177.57 -26.11
N VAL A 336 23.95 -177.04 -27.00
CA VAL A 336 22.48 -177.14 -26.98
C VAL A 336 22.01 -177.66 -28.37
N GLU A 337 20.69 -177.80 -28.59
CA GLU A 337 20.04 -177.79 -29.93
C GLU A 337 19.90 -179.09 -30.79
N ILE A 338 19.98 -180.31 -30.24
CA ILE A 338 19.82 -181.54 -31.08
C ILE A 338 18.50 -182.34 -30.89
N ASP A 339 17.88 -182.35 -29.70
CA ASP A 339 17.03 -183.49 -29.28
C ASP A 339 15.49 -183.39 -29.52
N VAL A 340 15.04 -182.66 -30.57
CA VAL A 340 13.62 -182.19 -30.65
C VAL A 340 12.71 -182.93 -31.66
N GLU A 341 13.22 -183.44 -32.80
CA GLU A 341 12.35 -183.62 -34.00
C GLU A 341 11.55 -184.94 -34.12
N LEU A 342 11.76 -185.96 -33.28
CA LEU A 342 11.36 -187.35 -33.60
C LEU A 342 9.89 -187.78 -33.30
N LYS A 343 9.01 -186.93 -32.76
CA LYS A 343 7.72 -187.37 -32.15
C LYS A 343 6.45 -187.28 -33.02
N THR A 344 6.51 -186.83 -34.26
CA THR A 344 5.33 -186.31 -34.99
C THR A 344 4.40 -187.33 -35.69
N LYS A 345 4.79 -188.60 -35.90
CA LYS A 345 4.08 -189.53 -36.81
C LYS A 345 3.06 -190.50 -36.19
N SER A 346 2.68 -190.32 -34.91
CA SER A 346 1.76 -191.25 -34.22
C SER A 346 0.26 -190.90 -34.35
N LEU A 347 -0.06 -189.65 -34.68
CA LEU A 347 -1.39 -189.06 -34.45
C LEU A 347 -2.48 -189.45 -35.48
N GLU A 348 -2.12 -189.85 -36.69
CA GLU A 348 -3.03 -189.84 -37.84
C GLU A 348 -4.21 -190.82 -37.74
N ARG A 349 -4.04 -191.94 -37.03
CA ARG A 349 -5.08 -193.00 -36.94
C ARG A 349 -6.22 -192.72 -35.96
N GLN A 350 -6.09 -191.69 -35.11
CA GLN A 350 -7.17 -191.25 -34.21
C GLN A 350 -8.19 -190.31 -34.90
N SER A 351 -7.87 -189.83 -36.10
CA SER A 351 -8.66 -188.85 -36.86
C SER A 351 -10.10 -189.31 -37.16
N GLN A 352 -10.31 -190.59 -37.47
CA GLN A 352 -11.59 -191.06 -38.01
C GLN A 352 -12.70 -191.20 -36.96
N THR A 353 -12.37 -191.54 -35.71
CA THR A 353 -13.36 -191.55 -34.60
C THR A 353 -13.69 -190.14 -34.08
N LEU A 354 -12.82 -189.15 -34.31
CA LEU A 354 -13.13 -187.74 -34.03
C LEU A 354 -14.19 -187.19 -34.99
N ALA A 355 -14.28 -187.69 -36.23
CA ALA A 355 -15.19 -187.14 -37.24
C ALA A 355 -16.68 -187.17 -36.83
N THR A 356 -17.12 -188.21 -36.12
CA THR A 356 -18.54 -188.38 -35.74
C THR A 356 -18.92 -187.66 -34.45
N SER A 357 -17.97 -187.43 -33.54
CA SER A 357 -18.18 -186.55 -32.38
C SER A 357 -18.15 -185.08 -32.78
N LEU A 358 -17.32 -184.72 -33.77
CA LEU A 358 -17.26 -183.38 -34.36
C LEU A 358 -18.60 -182.90 -34.93
N GLU A 359 -19.43 -183.78 -35.53
CA GLU A 359 -20.73 -183.40 -36.10
C GLU A 359 -21.76 -182.99 -35.02
N LYS A 360 -21.81 -183.72 -33.89
CA LYS A 360 -22.65 -183.33 -32.74
C LYS A 360 -22.17 -182.00 -32.15
N LEU A 361 -20.85 -181.88 -31.98
CA LEU A 361 -20.16 -180.64 -31.59
C LEU A 361 -20.21 -179.53 -32.66
N GLN A 362 -20.78 -179.75 -33.85
CA GLN A 362 -21.10 -178.68 -34.82
C GLN A 362 -22.51 -178.14 -34.53
N LYS A 363 -23.50 -179.02 -34.40
CA LYS A 363 -24.91 -178.64 -34.14
C LYS A 363 -25.11 -177.93 -32.80
N GLU A 364 -24.40 -178.34 -31.75
CA GLU A 364 -24.40 -177.62 -30.46
C GLU A 364 -23.69 -176.26 -30.57
N ARG A 365 -22.59 -176.21 -31.32
CA ARG A 365 -21.81 -174.98 -31.57
C ARG A 365 -22.57 -173.98 -32.44
N GLU A 366 -23.48 -174.44 -33.30
CA GLU A 366 -24.41 -173.61 -34.07
C GLU A 366 -25.46 -172.98 -33.16
N ARG A 367 -26.15 -173.77 -32.32
CA ARG A 367 -27.06 -173.21 -31.29
C ARG A 367 -26.38 -172.18 -30.40
N MET A 368 -25.18 -172.49 -29.88
CA MET A 368 -24.41 -171.55 -29.07
C MET A 368 -23.98 -170.29 -29.85
N ARG A 369 -23.76 -170.38 -31.17
CA ARG A 369 -23.49 -169.19 -32.02
C ARG A 369 -24.74 -168.33 -32.18
N ASP A 370 -25.90 -168.93 -32.39
CA ASP A 370 -27.17 -168.20 -32.57
C ASP A 370 -27.61 -167.52 -31.27
N GLU A 371 -27.45 -168.20 -30.13
CA GLU A 371 -27.63 -167.62 -28.80
C GLU A 371 -26.64 -166.48 -28.53
N LEU A 372 -25.35 -166.67 -28.83
CA LEU A 372 -24.34 -165.61 -28.75
C LEU A 372 -24.63 -164.44 -29.70
N ALA A 373 -25.18 -164.69 -30.90
CA ALA A 373 -25.58 -163.65 -31.84
C ALA A 373 -26.79 -162.86 -31.31
N SER A 374 -27.79 -163.54 -30.75
CA SER A 374 -28.96 -162.92 -30.10
C SER A 374 -28.56 -162.06 -28.90
N VAL A 375 -27.68 -162.56 -28.02
CA VAL A 375 -27.14 -161.79 -26.88
C VAL A 375 -26.31 -160.60 -27.37
N ARG A 376 -25.46 -160.77 -28.39
CA ARG A 376 -24.70 -159.66 -29.00
C ARG A 376 -25.59 -158.61 -29.66
N ALA A 377 -26.72 -158.99 -30.25
CA ALA A 377 -27.67 -158.05 -30.83
C ALA A 377 -28.35 -157.21 -29.75
N LYS A 378 -28.81 -157.84 -28.65
CA LYS A 378 -29.39 -157.13 -27.49
C LYS A 378 -28.38 -156.18 -26.84
N ALA A 379 -27.16 -156.66 -26.55
CA ALA A 379 -26.10 -155.85 -25.97
C ALA A 379 -25.67 -154.67 -26.86
N ARG A 380 -25.79 -154.78 -28.20
CA ARG A 380 -25.59 -153.65 -29.12
C ARG A 380 -26.68 -152.60 -28.97
N LEU A 381 -27.94 -152.99 -29.00
CA LEU A 381 -29.09 -152.07 -28.83
C LEU A 381 -29.06 -151.38 -27.46
N GLU A 382 -28.66 -152.09 -26.40
CA GLU A 382 -28.47 -151.51 -25.06
C GLU A 382 -27.31 -150.49 -25.05
N VAL A 383 -26.18 -150.79 -25.71
CA VAL A 383 -25.05 -149.86 -25.84
C VAL A 383 -25.40 -148.66 -26.71
N GLU A 384 -26.15 -148.83 -27.80
CA GLU A 384 -26.64 -147.76 -28.68
C GLU A 384 -27.59 -146.83 -27.91
N ALA A 385 -28.54 -147.37 -27.15
CA ALA A 385 -29.43 -146.58 -26.30
C ALA A 385 -28.67 -145.78 -25.21
N ILE A 386 -27.66 -146.39 -24.58
CA ILE A 386 -26.78 -145.71 -23.61
C ILE A 386 -25.94 -144.61 -24.28
N GLN A 387 -25.51 -144.80 -25.53
CA GLN A 387 -24.79 -143.78 -26.31
C GLN A 387 -25.71 -142.61 -26.68
N ASP A 388 -26.94 -142.87 -27.12
CA ASP A 388 -27.93 -141.82 -27.41
C ASP A 388 -28.30 -141.02 -26.15
N GLU A 389 -28.52 -141.68 -25.02
CA GLU A 389 -28.69 -141.00 -23.73
C GLU A 389 -27.47 -140.16 -23.35
N LEU A 390 -26.25 -140.67 -23.53
CA LEU A 390 -25.02 -139.94 -23.23
C LEU A 390 -24.85 -138.71 -24.15
N VAL A 391 -25.23 -138.81 -25.42
CA VAL A 391 -25.24 -137.68 -26.37
C VAL A 391 -26.28 -136.65 -25.95
N GLN A 392 -27.51 -137.05 -25.64
CA GLN A 392 -28.56 -136.13 -25.17
C GLN A 392 -28.15 -135.40 -23.87
N ARG A 393 -27.58 -136.13 -22.90
CA ARG A 393 -27.05 -135.57 -21.65
C ARG A 393 -25.92 -134.57 -21.91
N ARG A 394 -25.00 -134.87 -22.84
CA ARG A 394 -23.92 -133.95 -23.25
C ARG A 394 -24.45 -132.70 -23.95
N SER A 395 -25.34 -132.83 -24.92
CA SER A 395 -25.96 -131.67 -25.60
C SER A 395 -26.67 -130.76 -24.61
N LYS A 396 -27.47 -131.33 -23.70
CA LYS A 396 -28.14 -130.57 -22.63
C LYS A 396 -27.16 -129.92 -21.65
N GLN A 397 -26.03 -130.57 -21.36
CA GLN A 397 -24.96 -129.96 -20.56
C GLN A 397 -24.34 -128.76 -21.28
N TYR A 398 -24.01 -128.88 -22.58
CA TYR A 398 -23.48 -127.75 -23.37
C TYR A 398 -24.48 -126.59 -23.45
N GLU A 399 -25.78 -126.85 -23.66
CA GLU A 399 -26.82 -125.81 -23.60
C GLU A 399 -26.87 -125.08 -22.25
N LEU A 400 -26.76 -125.81 -21.14
CA LEU A 400 -26.79 -125.23 -19.79
C LEU A 400 -25.51 -124.43 -19.50
N THR A 401 -24.34 -124.90 -19.95
CA THR A 401 -23.08 -124.15 -19.84
C THR A 401 -23.10 -122.88 -20.70
N LEU A 402 -23.68 -122.93 -21.90
CA LEU A 402 -23.84 -121.73 -22.74
C LEU A 402 -24.77 -120.70 -22.09
N LYS A 403 -25.95 -121.14 -21.61
CA LYS A 403 -26.90 -120.27 -20.90
C LYS A 403 -26.32 -119.69 -19.62
N LEU A 404 -25.51 -120.46 -18.88
CA LEU A 404 -24.78 -119.96 -17.71
C LEU A 404 -23.82 -118.83 -18.13
N HIS A 405 -22.99 -119.06 -19.15
CA HIS A 405 -22.05 -118.06 -19.65
C HIS A 405 -22.73 -116.78 -20.18
N GLU A 406 -23.88 -116.92 -20.85
CA GLU A 406 -24.73 -115.79 -21.24
C GLU A 406 -25.21 -115.00 -20.02
N THR A 407 -25.67 -115.67 -18.96
CA THR A 407 -26.09 -115.00 -17.71
C THR A 407 -24.93 -114.37 -16.93
N GLU A 408 -23.75 -114.98 -16.93
CA GLU A 408 -22.52 -114.42 -16.34
C GLU A 408 -22.07 -113.16 -17.09
N SER A 409 -22.09 -113.19 -18.42
CA SER A 409 -21.78 -112.03 -19.27
C SER A 409 -22.76 -110.88 -19.04
N LEU A 410 -24.07 -111.18 -18.97
CA LEU A 410 -25.10 -110.19 -18.64
C LEU A 410 -24.93 -109.63 -17.23
N LEU A 411 -24.60 -110.46 -16.23
CA LEU A 411 -24.33 -110.04 -14.87
C LEU A 411 -23.12 -109.09 -14.81
N HIS A 412 -22.00 -109.44 -15.43
CA HIS A 412 -20.83 -108.56 -15.50
C HIS A 412 -21.13 -107.24 -16.21
N SER A 413 -21.85 -107.27 -17.34
CA SER A 413 -22.27 -106.03 -18.03
C SER A 413 -23.18 -105.14 -17.17
N SER A 414 -23.92 -105.74 -16.23
CA SER A 414 -24.78 -105.04 -15.27
C SER A 414 -24.01 -104.52 -14.06
N GLN A 415 -22.97 -105.25 -13.61
CA GLN A 415 -22.03 -104.83 -12.57
C GLN A 415 -21.23 -103.60 -13.02
N SER A 416 -20.60 -103.63 -14.20
CA SER A 416 -19.84 -102.47 -14.70
C SER A 416 -20.73 -101.25 -14.98
N ARG A 417 -21.99 -101.44 -15.39
CA ARG A 417 -22.96 -100.34 -15.46
C ARG A 417 -23.30 -99.77 -14.08
N LYS A 418 -23.44 -100.61 -13.06
CA LYS A 418 -23.66 -100.17 -11.67
C LYS A 418 -22.46 -99.41 -11.14
N GLU A 419 -21.24 -99.89 -11.38
CA GLU A 419 -19.98 -99.24 -10.98
C GLU A 419 -19.87 -97.83 -11.59
N ILE A 420 -20.07 -97.70 -12.91
CA ILE A 420 -20.10 -96.40 -13.60
C ILE A 420 -21.18 -95.46 -13.01
N LEU A 421 -22.40 -95.96 -12.75
CA LEU A 421 -23.47 -95.16 -12.16
C LEU A 421 -23.18 -94.75 -10.70
N GLU A 422 -22.43 -95.56 -9.94
CA GLU A 422 -21.98 -95.22 -8.59
C GLU A 422 -20.82 -94.21 -8.59
N GLU A 423 -19.95 -94.22 -9.61
CA GLU A 423 -18.94 -93.18 -9.86
C GLU A 423 -19.59 -91.85 -10.29
N GLU A 424 -20.55 -91.88 -11.23
CA GLU A 424 -21.32 -90.69 -11.64
C GLU A 424 -22.11 -90.08 -10.47
N LEU A 425 -22.70 -90.92 -9.61
CA LEU A 425 -23.39 -90.49 -8.40
C LEU A 425 -22.43 -89.86 -7.37
N GLN A 426 -21.22 -90.40 -7.20
CA GLN A 426 -20.21 -89.79 -6.34
C GLN A 426 -19.74 -88.44 -6.90
N ALA A 427 -19.39 -88.38 -8.18
CA ALA A 427 -18.95 -87.15 -8.84
C ALA A 427 -20.02 -86.04 -8.83
N THR A 428 -21.30 -86.39 -8.90
CA THR A 428 -22.40 -85.41 -8.76
C THR A 428 -22.61 -84.98 -7.30
N GLN A 429 -22.48 -85.88 -6.32
CA GLN A 429 -22.51 -85.50 -4.90
C GLN A 429 -21.34 -84.58 -4.50
N GLU A 430 -20.13 -84.79 -5.04
CA GLU A 430 -18.99 -83.92 -4.80
C GLU A 430 -19.21 -82.52 -5.39
N ARG A 431 -19.70 -82.43 -6.64
CA ARG A 431 -20.09 -81.15 -7.25
C ARG A 431 -21.16 -80.41 -6.44
N MET A 432 -22.12 -81.13 -5.84
CA MET A 432 -23.10 -80.49 -4.95
C MET A 432 -22.45 -79.92 -3.68
N LYS A 433 -21.52 -80.64 -3.04
CA LYS A 433 -20.78 -80.14 -1.86
C LYS A 433 -19.91 -78.92 -2.19
N ASP A 434 -19.28 -78.90 -3.37
CA ASP A 434 -18.54 -77.72 -3.86
C ASP A 434 -19.48 -76.52 -4.10
N LEU A 435 -20.66 -76.74 -4.69
CA LEU A 435 -21.68 -75.70 -4.88
C LEU A 435 -22.23 -75.18 -3.54
N GLU A 436 -22.47 -76.06 -2.56
CA GLU A 436 -22.86 -75.69 -1.20
C GLU A 436 -21.78 -74.84 -0.51
N ARG A 437 -20.49 -75.21 -0.65
CA ARG A 437 -19.36 -74.41 -0.15
C ARG A 437 -19.35 -73.03 -0.81
N LEU A 438 -19.39 -72.96 -2.14
CA LEU A 438 -19.38 -71.69 -2.89
C LEU A 438 -20.59 -70.80 -2.55
N TYR A 439 -21.78 -71.39 -2.35
CA TYR A 439 -22.96 -70.66 -1.89
C TYR A 439 -22.78 -70.09 -0.48
N MET A 440 -22.19 -70.86 0.44
CA MET A 440 -21.90 -70.39 1.80
C MET A 440 -20.79 -69.32 1.85
N GLU A 441 -19.80 -69.41 0.98
CA GLU A 441 -18.76 -68.38 0.78
C GLU A 441 -19.37 -67.09 0.22
N ALA A 442 -20.20 -67.18 -0.83
CA ALA A 442 -20.93 -66.03 -1.39
C ALA A 442 -21.89 -65.39 -0.38
N LYS A 443 -22.55 -66.21 0.48
CA LYS A 443 -23.40 -65.72 1.56
C LYS A 443 -22.60 -64.94 2.61
N ARG A 444 -21.41 -65.44 3.02
CA ARG A 444 -20.50 -64.72 3.92
C ARG A 444 -20.03 -63.40 3.30
N TRP A 445 -19.55 -63.42 2.06
CA TRP A 445 -19.17 -62.19 1.32
C TRP A 445 -20.29 -61.15 1.29
N LYS A 446 -21.55 -61.58 1.12
CA LYS A 446 -22.72 -60.69 1.20
C LYS A 446 -22.94 -60.12 2.60
N GLU A 447 -22.76 -60.92 3.65
CA GLU A 447 -22.91 -60.51 5.05
C GLU A 447 -21.78 -59.55 5.49
N ASP A 448 -20.54 -59.84 5.11
CA ASP A 448 -19.36 -58.99 5.32
C ASP A 448 -19.50 -57.65 4.57
N MET A 449 -19.86 -57.68 3.28
CA MET A 449 -20.09 -56.48 2.47
C MET A 449 -21.27 -55.64 3.00
N SER A 450 -22.35 -56.27 3.46
CA SER A 450 -23.47 -55.56 4.12
C SER A 450 -23.03 -54.88 5.42
N SER A 451 -22.14 -55.53 6.19
CA SER A 451 -21.57 -54.97 7.42
C SER A 451 -20.63 -53.80 7.13
N ALA A 452 -19.82 -53.89 6.07
CA ALA A 452 -18.98 -52.79 5.59
C ALA A 452 -19.81 -51.59 5.10
N PHE A 453 -20.90 -51.84 4.36
CA PHE A 453 -21.83 -50.77 3.94
C PHE A 453 -22.50 -50.07 5.14
N GLU A 454 -22.95 -50.81 6.17
CA GLU A 454 -23.52 -50.18 7.36
C GLU A 454 -22.45 -49.42 8.17
N GLY A 455 -21.21 -49.90 8.20
CA GLY A 455 -20.05 -49.17 8.75
C GLY A 455 -19.81 -47.83 8.04
N LEU A 456 -19.64 -47.84 6.71
CA LEU A 456 -19.48 -46.64 5.88
C LEU A 456 -20.66 -45.66 6.02
N LYS A 457 -21.89 -46.19 6.14
CA LYS A 457 -23.12 -45.41 6.38
C LYS A 457 -23.12 -44.76 7.77
N ILE A 458 -22.61 -45.44 8.79
CA ILE A 458 -22.40 -44.88 10.13
C ILE A 458 -21.33 -43.77 10.06
N GLU A 459 -20.18 -44.02 9.44
CA GLU A 459 -19.09 -43.03 9.28
C GLU A 459 -19.56 -41.79 8.51
N HIS A 460 -20.24 -41.96 7.38
CA HIS A 460 -20.83 -40.86 6.63
C HIS A 460 -21.84 -40.07 7.49
N SER A 461 -22.65 -40.75 8.32
CA SER A 461 -23.56 -40.07 9.23
C SER A 461 -22.84 -39.28 10.34
N GLN A 462 -21.64 -39.72 10.75
CA GLN A 462 -20.78 -38.99 11.69
C GLN A 462 -20.12 -37.79 11.02
N LEU A 463 -19.54 -37.96 9.82
CA LEU A 463 -18.93 -36.88 9.03
C LEU A 463 -19.96 -35.78 8.69
N GLN A 464 -21.19 -36.17 8.33
CA GLN A 464 -22.26 -35.21 8.09
C GLN A 464 -22.68 -34.48 9.38
N ARG A 465 -22.51 -35.08 10.58
CA ARG A 465 -22.74 -34.40 11.86
C ARG A 465 -21.59 -33.45 12.20
N THR A 466 -20.32 -33.83 12.00
CA THR A 466 -19.17 -32.94 12.26
C THR A 466 -19.25 -31.70 11.37
N HIS A 467 -19.45 -31.86 10.06
CA HIS A 467 -19.66 -30.73 9.14
C HIS A 467 -20.86 -29.86 9.51
N LYS A 468 -21.98 -30.45 9.98
CA LYS A 468 -23.13 -29.69 10.53
C LYS A 468 -22.81 -28.93 11.83
N THR A 469 -21.81 -29.35 12.61
CA THR A 469 -21.32 -28.58 13.77
C THR A 469 -20.28 -27.53 13.39
N GLU A 470 -19.45 -27.80 12.38
CA GLU A 470 -18.45 -26.86 11.85
C GLU A 470 -19.10 -25.69 11.13
N ALA A 471 -20.08 -25.95 10.24
CA ALA A 471 -20.88 -24.91 9.61
C ALA A 471 -21.53 -23.97 10.65
N LYS A 472 -22.08 -24.52 11.74
CA LYS A 472 -22.64 -23.73 12.84
C LYS A 472 -21.60 -22.91 13.61
N LYS A 473 -20.36 -23.38 13.76
CA LYS A 473 -19.26 -22.58 14.33
C LYS A 473 -18.93 -21.41 13.39
N PHE A 474 -18.73 -21.69 12.10
CA PHE A 474 -18.44 -20.65 11.10
C PHE A 474 -19.58 -19.64 10.96
N ASP A 475 -20.85 -20.05 11.07
CA ASP A 475 -21.99 -19.11 11.10
C ASP A 475 -21.95 -18.18 12.32
N VAL A 476 -21.60 -18.70 13.50
CA VAL A 476 -21.44 -17.91 14.74
C VAL A 476 -20.22 -16.98 14.66
N GLU A 477 -19.10 -17.45 14.14
CA GLU A 477 -17.89 -16.65 13.91
C GLU A 477 -18.16 -15.54 12.88
N ARG A 478 -18.85 -15.86 11.78
CA ARG A 478 -19.26 -14.88 10.76
C ARG A 478 -20.23 -13.85 11.32
N ALA A 479 -21.18 -14.25 12.17
CA ALA A 479 -22.08 -13.32 12.85
C ALA A 479 -21.32 -12.39 13.79
N SER A 480 -20.37 -12.91 14.57
CA SER A 480 -19.50 -12.12 15.46
C SER A 480 -18.66 -11.10 14.69
N LEU A 481 -18.00 -11.52 13.61
CA LEU A 481 -17.23 -10.64 12.73
C LEU A 481 -18.11 -9.59 12.02
N GLN A 482 -19.34 -9.94 11.64
CA GLN A 482 -20.30 -8.97 11.11
C GLN A 482 -20.76 -7.97 12.16
N GLU A 483 -20.88 -8.34 13.43
CA GLU A 483 -21.20 -7.40 14.51
C GLU A 483 -20.03 -6.44 14.78
N GLN A 484 -18.79 -6.96 14.84
CA GLN A 484 -17.57 -6.15 14.95
C GLN A 484 -17.40 -5.16 13.79
N LEU A 485 -17.71 -5.58 12.54
CA LEU A 485 -17.70 -4.68 11.38
C LEU A 485 -18.76 -3.58 11.49
N LYS A 486 -19.98 -3.89 11.98
CA LYS A 486 -21.00 -2.86 12.26
C LYS A 486 -20.56 -1.88 13.35
N GLU A 487 -19.84 -2.36 14.37
CA GLU A 487 -19.29 -1.49 15.42
C GLU A 487 -18.17 -0.59 14.90
N MET A 488 -17.25 -1.11 14.08
CA MET A 488 -16.27 -0.29 13.35
C MET A 488 -16.95 0.74 12.44
N GLU A 489 -17.98 0.35 11.68
CA GLU A 489 -18.75 1.29 10.86
C GLU A 489 -19.40 2.40 11.72
N ARG A 490 -20.02 2.06 12.85
CA ARG A 490 -20.61 3.02 13.79
C ARG A 490 -19.54 3.98 14.32
N PHE A 491 -18.37 3.46 14.70
CA PHE A 491 -17.25 4.27 15.19
C PHE A 491 -16.69 5.22 14.13
N VAL A 492 -16.48 4.73 12.89
CA VAL A 492 -16.01 5.57 11.77
C VAL A 492 -17.05 6.63 11.41
N LYS A 493 -18.35 6.30 11.41
CA LYS A 493 -19.45 7.27 11.21
C LYS A 493 -19.49 8.32 12.32
N ALA A 494 -19.26 7.93 13.58
CA ALA A 494 -19.17 8.85 14.71
C ALA A 494 -17.96 9.79 14.61
N GLN A 495 -16.75 9.26 14.36
CA GLN A 495 -15.56 10.10 14.11
C GLN A 495 -15.76 11.05 12.93
N LYS A 496 -16.40 10.60 11.85
CA LYS A 496 -16.71 11.47 10.71
C LYS A 496 -17.58 12.65 11.14
N MET A 497 -18.66 12.42 11.88
CA MET A 497 -19.52 13.50 12.37
C MET A 497 -18.80 14.44 13.35
N GLU A 498 -17.92 13.93 14.22
CA GLU A 498 -17.08 14.81 15.05
C GLU A 498 -16.14 15.67 14.20
N MET A 499 -15.54 15.12 13.14
CA MET A 499 -14.65 15.87 12.25
C MET A 499 -15.40 16.91 11.42
N GLU A 500 -16.62 16.61 10.97
CA GLU A 500 -17.52 17.57 10.32
C GLU A 500 -17.89 18.71 11.30
N GLN A 501 -18.23 18.40 12.56
CA GLN A 501 -18.45 19.42 13.61
C GLN A 501 -17.18 20.23 13.97
N ARG A 502 -15.99 19.63 13.93
CA ARG A 502 -14.71 20.33 14.16
C ARG A 502 -14.42 21.31 13.03
N GLU A 503 -14.61 20.92 11.77
CA GLU A 503 -14.47 21.83 10.62
C GLU A 503 -15.56 22.91 10.60
N GLU A 504 -16.79 22.62 11.03
CA GLU A 504 -17.85 23.63 11.15
C GLU A 504 -17.53 24.68 12.23
N LYS A 505 -17.09 24.26 13.42
CA LYS A 505 -16.60 25.16 14.47
C LYS A 505 -15.39 25.99 14.01
N LYS A 506 -14.49 25.39 13.23
CA LYS A 506 -13.32 26.05 12.64
C LYS A 506 -13.69 27.05 11.54
N LYS A 507 -14.74 26.81 10.75
CA LYS A 507 -15.33 27.80 9.82
C LYS A 507 -15.91 28.99 10.58
N LEU A 508 -16.74 28.74 11.59
CA LEU A 508 -17.32 29.79 12.44
C LEU A 508 -16.23 30.66 13.09
N ALA A 509 -15.20 30.04 13.68
CA ALA A 509 -14.05 30.75 14.24
C ALA A 509 -13.28 31.56 13.18
N LYS A 510 -13.12 31.04 11.95
CA LYS A 510 -12.51 31.79 10.84
C LYS A 510 -13.36 32.99 10.41
N GLU A 511 -14.68 32.86 10.38
CA GLU A 511 -15.57 34.00 10.11
C GLU A 511 -15.52 35.05 11.21
N GLU A 512 -15.32 34.68 12.48
CA GLU A 512 -15.10 35.62 13.58
C GLU A 512 -13.74 36.32 13.45
N VAL A 513 -12.68 35.59 13.09
CA VAL A 513 -11.37 36.20 12.77
C VAL A 513 -11.49 37.18 11.60
N GLU A 514 -12.15 36.82 10.50
CA GLU A 514 -12.36 37.74 9.36
C GLU A 514 -13.21 38.98 9.73
N LYS A 515 -14.12 38.88 10.70
CA LYS A 515 -14.88 40.02 11.25
C LYS A 515 -13.97 40.91 12.10
N LEU A 516 -13.07 40.32 12.89
CA LEU A 516 -12.08 41.03 13.71
C LEU A 516 -10.99 41.69 12.85
N GLU A 517 -10.50 41.05 11.80
CA GLU A 517 -9.54 41.61 10.84
C GLU A 517 -10.13 42.85 10.14
N LYS A 518 -11.39 42.78 9.70
CA LYS A 518 -12.11 43.96 9.17
C LYS A 518 -12.25 45.06 10.22
N LYS A 519 -12.52 44.70 11.48
CA LYS A 519 -12.55 45.65 12.61
C LYS A 519 -11.20 46.33 12.85
N ILE A 520 -10.10 45.59 12.71
CA ILE A 520 -8.74 46.11 12.81
C ILE A 520 -8.47 47.06 11.66
N GLN A 521 -8.81 46.70 10.41
CA GLN A 521 -8.65 47.59 9.24
C GLN A 521 -9.50 48.87 9.34
N GLU A 522 -10.73 48.80 9.86
CA GLU A 522 -11.57 49.98 10.19
C GLU A 522 -10.89 50.89 11.23
N LEU A 523 -10.24 50.32 12.25
CA LEU A 523 -9.53 51.07 13.28
C LEU A 523 -8.19 51.63 12.77
N GLU A 524 -7.43 50.87 11.98
CA GLU A 524 -6.18 51.31 11.34
C GLU A 524 -6.42 52.46 10.38
N THR A 525 -7.41 52.36 9.49
CA THR A 525 -7.76 53.46 8.57
C THR A 525 -8.22 54.70 9.32
N ARG A 526 -8.96 54.55 10.44
CA ARG A 526 -9.31 55.65 11.33
C ARG A 526 -8.10 56.25 12.05
N ILE A 527 -7.13 55.44 12.49
CA ILE A 527 -5.87 55.90 13.08
C ILE A 527 -5.05 56.69 12.04
N HIS A 528 -4.94 56.20 10.81
CA HIS A 528 -4.28 56.93 9.72
C HIS A 528 -4.99 58.27 9.43
N GLY A 529 -6.33 58.31 9.48
CA GLY A 529 -7.10 59.55 9.39
C GLY A 529 -6.78 60.55 10.51
N LEU A 530 -6.81 60.11 11.77
CA LEU A 530 -6.46 60.94 12.92
C LEU A 530 -4.99 61.42 12.89
N VAL A 531 -4.08 60.59 12.41
CA VAL A 531 -2.67 60.97 12.19
C VAL A 531 -2.53 61.99 11.06
N ALA A 532 -3.32 61.90 9.98
CA ALA A 532 -3.36 62.91 8.93
C ALA A 532 -3.94 64.24 9.42
N GLU A 533 -5.01 64.20 10.23
CA GLU A 533 -5.58 65.39 10.89
C GLU A 533 -4.58 66.05 11.84
N ALA A 534 -3.92 65.27 12.71
CA ALA A 534 -2.89 65.77 13.62
C ALA A 534 -1.68 66.36 12.89
N ASN A 535 -1.24 65.75 11.78
CA ASN A 535 -0.17 66.28 10.93
C ASN A 535 -0.58 67.58 10.22
N ASN A 536 -1.84 67.69 9.76
CA ASN A 536 -2.35 68.92 9.15
C ASN A 536 -2.51 70.04 10.18
N GLU A 537 -2.96 69.72 11.40
CA GLU A 537 -3.04 70.68 12.50
C GLU A 537 -1.65 71.12 12.99
N THR A 538 -0.67 70.22 13.02
CA THR A 538 0.73 70.56 13.29
C THR A 538 1.29 71.50 12.22
N LYS A 539 0.99 71.28 10.93
CA LYS A 539 1.34 72.21 9.85
C LYS A 539 0.68 73.59 10.01
N ARG A 540 -0.59 73.65 10.45
CA ARG A 540 -1.25 74.93 10.76
C ARG A 540 -0.55 75.65 11.90
N ARG A 541 -0.22 74.96 12.98
CA ARG A 541 0.50 75.54 14.13
C ARG A 541 1.86 76.09 13.73
N VAL A 542 2.67 75.34 12.98
CA VAL A 542 3.96 75.82 12.45
C VAL A 542 3.77 77.02 11.52
N GLY A 543 2.69 77.07 10.73
CA GLY A 543 2.32 78.25 9.94
C GLY A 543 2.04 79.49 10.81
N VAL A 544 1.19 79.35 11.84
CA VAL A 544 0.86 80.43 12.77
C VAL A 544 2.07 80.85 13.63
N GLU A 545 2.94 79.92 14.02
CA GLU A 545 4.20 80.23 14.71
C GLU A 545 5.17 80.99 13.81
N MET A 546 5.24 80.67 12.52
CA MET A 546 6.00 81.42 11.52
C MET A 546 5.43 82.83 11.32
N GLU A 547 4.11 82.97 11.20
CA GLU A 547 3.43 84.28 11.14
C GLU A 547 3.66 85.12 12.40
N LEU A 548 3.60 84.50 13.59
CA LEU A 548 3.88 85.14 14.88
C LEU A 548 5.35 85.54 15.04
N THR A 549 6.28 84.78 14.44
CA THR A 549 7.70 85.12 14.36
C THR A 549 7.96 86.30 13.41
N ILE A 550 7.29 86.32 12.25
CA ILE A 550 7.32 87.45 11.31
C ILE A 550 6.74 88.71 11.97
N ALA A 551 5.62 88.59 12.69
CA ALA A 551 5.01 89.68 13.44
C ALA A 551 5.94 90.21 14.56
N HIS A 552 6.66 89.34 15.28
CA HIS A 552 7.69 89.77 16.25
C HIS A 552 8.86 90.49 15.57
N GLY A 553 9.31 90.05 14.39
CA GLY A 553 10.32 90.74 13.61
C GLY A 553 9.88 92.15 13.20
N GLN A 554 8.64 92.29 12.74
CA GLN A 554 8.04 93.60 12.40
C GLN A 554 7.86 94.50 13.63
N LEU A 555 7.41 93.94 14.77
CA LEU A 555 7.27 94.67 16.03
C LEU A 555 8.62 95.21 16.52
N SER A 556 9.68 94.39 16.42
CA SER A 556 11.04 94.77 16.81
C SER A 556 11.61 95.88 15.92
N GLN A 557 11.36 95.84 14.60
CA GLN A 557 11.69 96.95 13.69
C GLN A 557 10.93 98.24 14.05
N PHE A 558 9.63 98.14 14.38
CA PHE A 558 8.84 99.30 14.82
C PHE A 558 9.34 99.88 16.15
N GLN A 559 9.77 99.04 17.09
CA GLN A 559 10.33 99.47 18.38
C GLN A 559 11.69 100.17 18.20
N ALA A 560 12.55 99.69 17.29
CA ALA A 560 13.79 100.38 16.95
C ALA A 560 13.53 101.78 16.36
N GLN A 561 12.63 101.88 15.38
CA GLN A 561 12.28 103.16 14.74
C GLN A 561 11.61 104.15 15.71
N SER A 562 10.77 103.66 16.63
CA SER A 562 10.12 104.49 17.66
C SER A 562 11.13 105.11 18.65
N ASN A 563 12.13 104.34 19.07
CA ASN A 563 13.10 104.79 20.07
C ASN A 563 14.04 105.90 19.54
N ASP A 564 14.51 105.80 18.29
CA ASP A 564 15.29 106.87 17.65
C ASP A 564 14.45 108.16 17.51
N MET A 565 13.17 108.03 17.16
CA MET A 565 12.28 109.19 17.02
C MET A 565 11.95 109.84 18.37
N LEU A 566 11.81 109.06 19.45
CA LEU A 566 11.64 109.56 20.81
C LEU A 566 12.88 110.32 21.31
N ALA A 567 14.09 109.83 21.05
CA ALA A 567 15.33 110.52 21.41
C ALA A 567 15.42 111.92 20.77
N GLY A 568 15.03 112.03 19.48
CA GLY A 568 14.95 113.32 18.77
C GLY A 568 13.85 114.27 19.28
N LEU A 569 12.78 113.73 19.88
CA LEU A 569 11.65 114.52 20.40
C LEU A 569 11.91 115.07 21.82
N TYR A 570 12.51 114.30 22.73
CA TYR A 570 12.85 114.80 24.07
C TYR A 570 13.80 116.00 24.03
N ALA A 571 14.77 116.00 23.10
CA ALA A 571 15.69 117.11 22.89
C ALA A 571 15.01 118.40 22.39
N LYS A 572 13.86 118.30 21.71
CA LYS A 572 13.03 119.44 21.29
C LYS A 572 12.04 119.88 22.39
N HIS A 573 11.46 118.92 23.11
CA HIS A 573 10.48 119.20 24.17
C HIS A 573 11.09 120.08 25.28
N LYS A 574 12.30 119.77 25.76
CA LYS A 574 12.97 120.55 26.80
C LYS A 574 13.12 122.04 26.43
N LYS A 575 13.59 122.33 25.21
CA LYS A 575 13.78 123.71 24.71
C LYS A 575 12.47 124.48 24.53
N LEU A 576 11.34 123.79 24.29
CA LEU A 576 10.01 124.40 24.20
C LEU A 576 9.38 124.63 25.58
N GLN A 577 9.68 123.77 26.57
CA GLN A 577 9.24 123.94 27.95
C GLN A 577 9.86 125.21 28.57
N GLU A 578 11.18 125.34 28.46
CA GLU A 578 11.97 126.48 28.97
C GLU A 578 11.52 127.82 28.33
N ALA A 579 11.12 127.82 27.06
CA ALA A 579 10.60 129.00 26.38
C ALA A 579 9.17 129.39 26.79
N LYS A 580 8.32 128.41 27.14
CA LYS A 580 6.92 128.64 27.52
C LYS A 580 6.81 129.37 28.86
N GLU A 581 7.60 128.96 29.84
CA GLU A 581 7.55 129.49 31.21
C GLU A 581 7.98 130.97 31.27
N ALA A 582 8.95 131.37 30.46
CA ALA A 582 9.40 132.76 30.34
C ALA A 582 8.31 133.71 29.79
N VAL A 583 7.57 133.29 28.75
CA VAL A 583 6.50 134.10 28.15
C VAL A 583 5.30 134.23 29.10
N GLN A 584 5.02 133.18 29.87
CA GLN A 584 3.85 133.13 30.75
C GLN A 584 3.97 134.08 31.97
N GLN A 585 5.20 134.43 32.39
CA GLN A 585 5.45 135.46 33.41
C GLN A 585 5.23 136.88 32.87
N GLN A 586 5.67 137.17 31.64
CA GLN A 586 5.56 138.51 31.04
C GLN A 586 4.10 138.94 30.79
N LEU A 587 3.21 138.00 30.46
CA LEU A 587 1.79 138.30 30.20
C LEU A 587 1.07 138.82 31.46
N GLN A 588 1.32 138.20 32.62
CA GLN A 588 0.66 138.56 33.89
C GLN A 588 1.02 139.99 34.36
N GLN A 589 2.21 140.46 34.00
CA GLN A 589 2.69 141.78 34.40
C GLN A 589 2.00 142.91 33.62
N LEU A 590 1.78 142.71 32.31
CA LEU A 590 1.09 143.67 31.43
C LEU A 590 -0.41 143.84 31.75
N GLU A 591 -1.10 142.77 32.16
CA GLU A 591 -2.52 142.84 32.55
C GLU A 591 -2.78 143.67 33.82
N TYR A 592 -1.77 143.82 34.68
CA TYR A 592 -1.85 144.63 35.90
C TYR A 592 -1.73 146.13 35.59
N GLU A 593 -0.79 146.52 34.72
CA GLU A 593 -0.54 147.92 34.39
C GLU A 593 -1.72 148.58 33.65
N TYR A 594 -2.29 147.88 32.65
CA TYR A 594 -3.40 148.40 31.84
C TYR A 594 -4.64 148.77 32.67
N LYS A 595 -4.90 148.05 33.76
CA LYS A 595 -6.08 148.28 34.63
C LYS A 595 -5.96 149.56 35.48
N ARG A 596 -4.74 149.99 35.86
CA ARG A 596 -4.54 151.24 36.61
C ARG A 596 -4.75 152.48 35.75
N GLU A 597 -4.20 152.50 34.54
CA GLU A 597 -4.22 153.70 33.67
C GLU A 597 -5.66 154.12 33.30
N GLN A 598 -6.56 153.16 33.05
CA GLN A 598 -7.95 153.43 32.72
C GLN A 598 -8.75 154.04 33.88
N GLN A 599 -8.40 153.71 35.14
CA GLN A 599 -9.05 154.31 36.31
C GLN A 599 -8.67 155.79 36.49
N GLY A 600 -7.41 156.16 36.26
CA GLY A 600 -6.95 157.54 36.40
C GLY A 600 -7.56 158.50 35.38
N LYS A 601 -7.55 158.11 34.09
CA LYS A 601 -8.17 158.89 33.01
C LYS A 601 -9.68 159.11 33.19
N SER A 602 -10.35 158.13 33.82
CA SER A 602 -11.77 158.23 34.19
C SER A 602 -12.05 159.27 35.30
N GLN A 603 -11.09 159.53 36.19
CA GLN A 603 -11.23 160.53 37.26
C GLN A 603 -11.01 161.95 36.74
N LEU A 604 -9.98 162.17 35.90
CA LEU A 604 -9.70 163.48 35.29
C LEU A 604 -10.92 164.02 34.53
N LEU A 605 -11.55 163.18 33.70
CA LEU A 605 -12.75 163.53 32.95
C LEU A 605 -13.94 163.92 33.84
N ARG A 606 -14.08 163.32 35.03
CA ARG A 606 -15.13 163.70 35.98
C ARG A 606 -14.89 165.10 36.55
N HIS A 607 -13.67 165.38 37.00
CA HIS A 607 -13.34 166.66 37.63
C HIS A 607 -13.39 167.86 36.66
N CYS A 608 -13.03 167.67 35.38
CA CYS A 608 -13.05 168.78 34.41
C CYS A 608 -14.45 169.20 33.93
N TYR A 609 -15.49 168.38 34.15
CA TYR A 609 -16.86 168.64 33.66
C TYR A 609 -17.94 168.63 34.76
N GLN A 610 -17.63 168.25 36.01
CA GLN A 610 -18.61 168.17 37.10
C GLN A 610 -18.15 168.86 38.40
N ASP A 611 -18.37 170.17 38.40
CA ASP A 611 -19.13 170.92 39.41
C ASP A 611 -18.54 171.38 40.76
N SER A 612 -18.74 172.69 41.00
CA SER A 612 -19.04 173.39 42.26
C SER A 612 -18.12 173.34 43.50
N GLN A 613 -17.20 172.39 43.69
CA GLN A 613 -16.21 172.44 44.80
C GLN A 613 -14.85 171.84 44.39
N PRO A 614 -13.84 172.67 44.02
CA PRO A 614 -12.55 172.18 43.56
C PRO A 614 -11.64 171.73 44.72
N LYS A 615 -11.86 170.52 45.23
CA LYS A 615 -10.83 169.77 45.98
C LYS A 615 -9.86 169.15 44.98
N GLY A 616 -8.69 169.75 44.81
CA GLY A 616 -7.74 169.44 43.74
C GLY A 616 -6.96 168.14 43.88
N THR A 617 -7.57 167.04 44.33
CA THR A 617 -6.87 165.78 44.65
C THR A 617 -6.93 164.80 43.48
N LEU A 618 -5.79 164.59 42.81
CA LEU A 618 -5.61 163.73 41.62
C LEU A 618 -4.37 162.84 41.74
N SER A 619 -4.10 162.35 42.95
CA SER A 619 -2.95 161.46 43.23
C SER A 619 -3.18 160.01 42.76
N SER A 620 -2.09 159.25 42.57
CA SER A 620 -2.08 157.85 42.12
C SER A 620 -2.77 157.56 40.76
N CYS A 621 -3.06 158.60 39.97
CA CYS A 621 -3.86 158.51 38.74
C CYS A 621 -3.04 158.18 37.47
N TRP A 622 -1.73 157.92 37.59
CA TRP A 622 -0.81 157.64 36.46
C TRP A 622 -0.77 158.75 35.37
N LEU A 623 -1.13 159.99 35.74
CA LEU A 623 -1.19 161.14 34.85
C LEU A 623 0.19 161.51 34.32
N SER A 624 0.27 161.85 33.03
CA SER A 624 1.50 162.22 32.33
C SER A 624 1.54 163.70 31.97
N ASP A 625 2.70 164.17 31.47
CA ASP A 625 2.86 165.53 30.96
C ASP A 625 1.90 165.89 29.81
N ALA A 626 1.32 164.89 29.13
CA ALA A 626 0.31 165.09 28.08
C ALA A 626 -1.10 165.38 28.62
N ASP A 627 -1.38 165.02 29.88
CA ASP A 627 -2.70 165.19 30.51
C ASP A 627 -2.81 166.55 31.23
N LEU A 628 -1.67 167.13 31.68
CA LEU A 628 -1.61 168.42 32.38
C LEU A 628 -2.19 169.64 31.63
N PRO A 629 -2.12 169.79 30.29
CA PRO A 629 -2.73 170.92 29.59
C PRO A 629 -4.25 171.03 29.76
N ILE A 630 -4.93 169.91 30.08
CA ILE A 630 -6.36 169.89 30.38
C ILE A 630 -6.61 170.57 31.73
N LEU A 631 -5.76 170.29 32.72
CA LEU A 631 -5.79 170.92 34.05
C LEU A 631 -5.43 172.42 34.02
N VAL A 632 -4.51 172.84 33.15
CA VAL A 632 -4.20 174.27 32.94
C VAL A 632 -5.47 175.04 32.55
N ARG A 633 -6.23 174.53 31.57
CA ARG A 633 -7.50 175.15 31.14
C ARG A 633 -8.59 175.12 32.21
N PHE A 634 -8.61 174.09 33.06
CA PHE A 634 -9.54 174.00 34.19
C PHE A 634 -9.24 175.07 35.24
N VAL A 635 -7.98 175.18 35.70
CA VAL A 635 -7.60 176.14 36.76
C VAL A 635 -7.69 177.58 36.29
N GLN A 636 -7.36 177.88 35.02
CA GLN A 636 -7.49 179.23 34.45
C GLN A 636 -8.95 179.70 34.28
N GLY A 637 -9.94 178.82 34.47
CA GLY A 637 -11.37 179.16 34.48
C GLY A 637 -11.98 179.32 35.87
N LEU A 638 -11.18 179.41 36.94
CA LEU A 638 -11.67 179.49 38.32
C LEU A 638 -11.58 180.92 38.89
N ASP A 639 -12.72 181.52 39.23
CA ASP A 639 -12.82 182.83 39.89
C ASP A 639 -12.41 182.82 41.39
N ARG A 640 -11.82 181.73 41.90
CA ARG A 640 -11.50 181.53 43.33
C ARG A 640 -10.25 180.68 43.53
N ALA A 641 -9.52 180.98 44.60
CA ALA A 641 -8.35 180.21 45.02
C ALA A 641 -8.72 178.80 45.53
N LEU A 642 -7.90 177.80 45.15
CA LEU A 642 -7.83 176.50 45.82
C LEU A 642 -6.88 176.60 47.01
N GLU A 643 -7.22 175.96 48.12
CA GLU A 643 -6.30 175.83 49.25
C GLU A 643 -5.22 174.77 48.99
N LYS A 644 -5.58 173.64 48.35
CA LYS A 644 -4.63 172.56 48.02
C LYS A 644 -4.93 171.87 46.68
N LEU A 645 -3.85 171.61 45.93
CA LEU A 645 -3.80 170.78 44.73
C LEU A 645 -2.83 169.61 45.00
N ASP A 646 -3.18 168.39 44.63
CA ASP A 646 -2.40 167.18 44.96
C ASP A 646 -2.29 166.25 43.75
N PHE A 647 -1.06 166.08 43.27
CA PHE A 647 -0.68 165.23 42.13
C PHE A 647 0.29 164.11 42.55
N GLY A 648 0.32 163.71 43.82
CA GLY A 648 1.22 162.66 44.30
C GLY A 648 1.12 161.34 43.50
N SER A 649 2.22 160.59 43.37
CA SER A 649 2.26 159.25 42.74
C SER A 649 1.79 159.20 41.27
N ASN A 650 2.20 160.19 40.46
CA ASN A 650 1.88 160.29 39.03
C ASN A 650 3.14 160.14 38.14
N ARG A 651 2.98 160.35 36.84
CA ARG A 651 4.04 160.24 35.81
C ARG A 651 4.41 161.60 35.21
N ILE A 652 4.34 162.66 36.02
CA ILE A 652 4.78 164.01 35.63
C ILE A 652 6.32 164.06 35.62
N THR A 653 6.90 164.71 34.62
CA THR A 653 8.35 164.87 34.47
C THR A 653 8.75 166.35 34.39
N ASP A 654 10.04 166.63 34.22
CA ASP A 654 10.57 167.97 33.87
C ASP A 654 9.79 168.67 32.75
N GLN A 655 9.22 167.92 31.79
CA GLN A 655 8.45 168.49 30.69
C GLN A 655 7.04 168.97 31.11
N GLY A 656 6.50 168.48 32.22
CA GLY A 656 5.22 168.92 32.80
C GLY A 656 5.35 170.16 33.69
N VAL A 657 6.55 170.46 34.20
CA VAL A 657 6.81 171.63 35.08
C VAL A 657 6.33 172.95 34.45
N LYS A 658 6.48 173.12 33.13
CA LYS A 658 5.99 174.30 32.40
C LYS A 658 4.47 174.49 32.47
N TYR A 659 3.70 173.40 32.59
CA TYR A 659 2.24 173.46 32.75
C TYR A 659 1.85 173.65 34.23
N LEU A 660 2.61 173.06 35.16
CA LEU A 660 2.46 173.33 36.59
C LEU A 660 2.70 174.81 36.92
N LEU A 661 3.70 175.46 36.30
CA LEU A 661 3.92 176.90 36.40
C LEU A 661 2.74 177.72 35.85
N GLN A 662 2.05 177.27 34.80
CA GLN A 662 0.85 177.93 34.27
C GLN A 662 -0.40 177.75 35.16
N ILE A 663 -0.45 176.67 35.94
CA ILE A 663 -1.45 176.43 37.00
C ILE A 663 -1.17 177.31 38.23
N LEU A 664 0.10 177.50 38.58
CA LEU A 664 0.55 178.28 39.74
C LEU A 664 0.53 179.80 39.51
N LYS A 665 0.76 180.27 38.27
CA LYS A 665 0.91 181.69 37.92
C LYS A 665 -0.14 182.66 38.50
N PRO A 666 -1.46 182.36 38.57
CA PRO A 666 -2.42 183.30 39.15
C PRO A 666 -2.35 183.43 40.69
N MET A 667 -1.43 182.72 41.37
CA MET A 667 -1.30 182.64 42.83
C MET A 667 -2.63 182.29 43.54
N MET A 668 -3.46 181.53 42.83
CA MET A 668 -4.74 180.97 43.30
C MET A 668 -4.55 179.65 44.07
N VAL A 669 -3.33 179.27 44.46
CA VAL A 669 -3.05 178.04 45.20
C VAL A 669 -1.99 178.29 46.27
N SER A 670 -2.22 177.83 47.50
CA SER A 670 -1.26 177.96 48.61
C SER A 670 -0.46 176.67 48.90
N MET A 671 -1.01 175.48 48.64
CA MET A 671 -0.25 174.22 48.71
C MET A 671 -0.39 173.37 47.44
N VAL A 672 0.73 172.91 46.89
CA VAL A 672 0.77 171.88 45.83
C VAL A 672 1.59 170.69 46.28
N ASN A 673 1.05 169.48 46.13
CA ASN A 673 1.79 168.23 46.32
C ASN A 673 2.13 167.60 44.95
N LEU A 674 3.39 167.23 44.75
CA LEU A 674 3.94 166.57 43.57
C LEU A 674 4.76 165.32 43.93
N GLN A 675 4.64 164.80 45.16
CA GLN A 675 5.36 163.62 45.66
C GLN A 675 5.34 162.42 44.71
N GLU A 676 6.35 161.55 44.77
CA GLU A 676 6.44 160.30 43.98
C GLU A 676 6.21 160.48 42.46
N ASN A 677 6.67 161.60 41.89
CA ASN A 677 6.69 161.82 40.43
C ASN A 677 8.13 161.67 39.87
N TYR A 678 8.31 161.97 38.58
CA TYR A 678 9.58 161.85 37.87
C TYR A 678 10.17 163.23 37.51
N ILE A 679 9.92 164.23 38.36
CA ILE A 679 10.51 165.57 38.24
C ILE A 679 11.92 165.54 38.80
N SER A 680 12.91 165.78 37.95
CA SER A 680 14.33 165.70 38.31
C SER A 680 14.80 166.96 39.03
N PRO A 681 16.02 166.95 39.61
CA PRO A 681 16.76 168.14 40.02
C PRO A 681 16.81 169.29 38.99
N GLN A 682 16.62 169.03 37.70
CA GLN A 682 16.55 170.08 36.66
C GLN A 682 15.12 170.61 36.43
N GLY A 683 14.09 169.80 36.64
CA GLY A 683 12.70 170.25 36.73
C GLY A 683 12.44 171.10 37.97
N VAL A 684 12.93 170.69 39.14
CA VAL A 684 12.82 171.47 40.39
C VAL A 684 13.46 172.85 40.25
N ARG A 685 14.62 172.96 39.57
CA ARG A 685 15.26 174.26 39.27
C ARG A 685 14.48 175.12 38.28
N GLN A 686 13.75 174.52 37.33
CA GLN A 686 12.84 175.27 36.46
C GLN A 686 11.61 175.77 37.23
N LEU A 687 11.07 174.97 38.16
CA LEU A 687 9.95 175.38 39.00
C LEU A 687 10.36 176.55 39.90
N ALA A 688 11.51 176.47 40.58
CA ALA A 688 12.02 177.53 41.44
C ALA A 688 12.25 178.84 40.66
N ALA A 689 12.97 178.80 39.53
CA ALA A 689 13.21 179.98 38.70
C ALA A 689 11.91 180.60 38.12
N GLY A 690 10.92 179.77 37.80
CA GLY A 690 9.60 180.26 37.36
C GLY A 690 8.79 180.93 38.47
N LEU A 691 8.99 180.55 39.73
CA LEU A 691 8.41 181.22 40.90
C LEU A 691 9.16 182.51 41.25
N GLU A 692 10.49 182.57 41.05
CA GLU A 692 11.27 183.81 41.12
C GLU A 692 10.81 184.82 40.05
N GLU A 693 10.50 184.36 38.82
CA GLU A 693 9.97 185.21 37.74
C GLU A 693 8.55 185.76 38.04
N PHE A 694 7.81 185.17 38.98
CA PHE A 694 6.55 185.72 39.49
C PHE A 694 6.72 186.76 40.61
N GLY A 695 7.97 187.11 40.96
CA GLY A 695 8.29 188.12 41.98
C GLY A 695 8.35 187.58 43.41
N CYS A 696 8.32 186.26 43.61
CA CYS A 696 8.49 185.66 44.93
C CYS A 696 9.97 185.41 45.25
N ILE A 697 10.34 185.52 46.52
CA ILE A 697 11.62 185.02 47.02
C ILE A 697 11.47 183.51 47.27
N VAL A 698 12.29 182.68 46.63
CA VAL A 698 12.11 181.21 46.64
C VAL A 698 13.21 180.51 47.45
N ASN A 699 12.79 179.74 48.45
CA ASN A 699 13.65 178.86 49.24
C ASN A 699 13.36 177.39 48.89
N VAL A 700 14.41 176.64 48.54
CA VAL A 700 14.33 175.20 48.25
C VAL A 700 15.06 174.41 49.33
N HIS A 701 14.31 173.64 50.12
CA HIS A 701 14.78 172.94 51.32
C HIS A 701 14.19 171.52 51.35
N GLU A 702 15.03 170.49 51.42
CA GLU A 702 14.66 169.08 51.63
C GLU A 702 13.48 168.55 50.78
N GLY A 703 13.49 168.89 49.48
CA GLY A 703 12.45 168.47 48.52
C GLY A 703 11.20 169.36 48.49
N ARG A 704 11.12 170.38 49.33
CA ARG A 704 10.06 171.39 49.34
C ARG A 704 10.55 172.73 48.78
N VAL A 705 9.67 173.42 48.06
CA VAL A 705 9.88 174.75 47.48
C VAL A 705 8.88 175.70 48.13
N GLU A 706 9.37 176.67 48.90
CA GLU A 706 8.54 177.69 49.56
C GLU A 706 8.82 179.07 48.96
N ALA A 707 7.75 179.77 48.57
CA ALA A 707 7.81 181.07 47.92
C ALA A 707 7.20 182.15 48.83
N THR A 708 7.98 183.15 49.20
CA THR A 708 7.60 184.23 50.13
C THR A 708 7.51 185.59 49.44
N ASP A 709 6.72 186.51 50.01
CA ASP A 709 6.68 187.92 49.60
C ASP A 709 7.91 188.73 50.10
N GLU A 710 7.99 190.01 49.70
CA GLU A 710 9.03 190.96 50.16
C GLU A 710 8.99 191.23 51.67
N ALA A 711 7.91 190.87 52.37
CA ALA A 711 7.77 190.97 53.82
C ALA A 711 8.14 189.66 54.56
N GLY A 712 8.52 188.60 53.83
CA GLY A 712 8.94 187.31 54.37
C GLY A 712 7.80 186.34 54.71
N LYS A 713 6.58 186.59 54.23
CA LYS A 713 5.42 185.71 54.45
C LYS A 713 5.26 184.70 53.31
N SER A 714 5.07 183.42 53.63
CA SER A 714 4.86 182.36 52.63
C SER A 714 3.51 182.52 51.91
N ILE A 715 3.56 182.45 50.57
CA ILE A 715 2.42 182.51 49.64
C ILE A 715 2.07 181.10 49.17
N LEU A 716 3.09 180.34 48.76
CA LEU A 716 2.97 179.03 48.12
C LEU A 716 4.02 178.06 48.66
N THR A 717 3.56 176.86 49.01
CA THR A 717 4.40 175.71 49.34
C THR A 717 4.18 174.59 48.31
N VAL A 718 5.23 174.18 47.59
CA VAL A 718 5.20 173.02 46.70
C VAL A 718 6.05 171.90 47.29
N ASP A 719 5.44 170.75 47.56
CA ASP A 719 6.13 169.57 48.06
C ASP A 719 6.47 168.60 46.91
N ILE A 720 7.76 168.28 46.75
CA ILE A 720 8.32 167.48 45.65
C ILE A 720 9.19 166.34 46.24
N SER A 721 8.99 166.01 47.51
CA SER A 721 9.67 164.88 48.16
C SER A 721 9.42 163.55 47.43
N ASP A 722 10.36 162.61 47.56
CA ASP A 722 10.37 161.30 46.88
C ASP A 722 10.20 161.33 45.34
N ASN A 723 10.43 162.48 44.71
CA ASN A 723 10.70 162.54 43.27
C ASN A 723 12.12 162.07 42.96
N LYS A 724 12.28 161.49 41.78
CA LYS A 724 13.53 160.86 41.37
C LYS A 724 14.72 161.85 41.40
N ASP A 725 15.67 161.56 42.27
CA ASP A 725 16.90 162.33 42.57
C ASP A 725 16.67 163.74 43.20
N ALA A 726 15.43 164.15 43.45
CA ALA A 726 15.06 165.52 43.83
C ALA A 726 15.55 165.96 45.23
N SER A 727 15.66 165.03 46.19
CA SER A 727 16.00 165.27 47.60
C SER A 727 17.45 165.73 47.85
N SER A 728 18.17 166.17 46.81
CA SER A 728 19.62 166.41 46.81
C SER A 728 20.02 167.89 46.65
N LEU A 729 19.06 168.82 46.65
CA LEU A 729 19.31 170.24 46.35
C LEU A 729 18.90 171.20 47.48
N VAL A 730 19.89 171.99 47.93
CA VAL A 730 19.70 173.26 48.63
C VAL A 730 20.19 174.37 47.70
N TYR A 731 19.35 175.36 47.42
CA TYR A 731 19.71 176.45 46.48
C TYR A 731 20.10 177.74 47.19
N LYS A 732 21.21 178.34 46.76
CA LYS A 732 21.53 179.77 46.89
C LYS A 732 22.13 180.26 45.56
N PRO A 733 21.88 181.52 45.14
CA PRO A 733 22.01 181.89 43.71
C PRO A 733 23.41 182.32 43.28
N GLN A 734 23.82 181.95 42.05
CA GLN A 734 24.49 182.81 41.04
C GLN A 734 24.96 182.10 39.74
N MET A 735 24.47 182.61 38.59
CA MET A 735 25.18 182.91 37.30
C MET A 735 25.92 181.82 36.45
N PRO A 736 26.13 182.01 35.10
CA PRO A 736 26.16 180.88 34.12
C PRO A 736 27.27 180.84 33.02
N LYS A 737 27.43 179.69 32.28
CA LYS A 737 27.81 179.52 30.81
C LYS A 737 27.97 178.02 30.33
N PRO A 738 28.07 177.66 29.00
CA PRO A 738 27.52 176.36 28.47
C PRO A 738 28.27 175.46 27.38
N ALA A 739 27.92 174.14 27.35
CA ALA A 739 27.60 173.14 26.24
C ALA A 739 28.50 172.71 25.00
N LYS A 740 28.45 171.39 24.57
CA LYS A 740 28.50 170.78 23.16
C LYS A 740 28.36 169.20 23.00
N ILE A 741 28.57 168.57 21.78
CA ILE A 741 27.82 167.38 21.17
C ILE A 741 28.68 166.19 20.47
N LYS A 742 28.08 165.06 19.94
CA LYS A 742 28.60 163.68 19.48
C LYS A 742 28.59 163.26 17.93
N LYS A 743 29.12 162.05 17.47
CA LYS A 743 28.71 161.12 16.29
C LYS A 743 29.50 159.69 16.07
N PRO A 744 29.16 158.72 15.12
CA PRO A 744 29.48 157.19 15.09
C PRO A 744 29.80 156.36 13.72
N LYS A 745 29.92 154.96 13.65
CA LYS A 745 29.91 154.00 12.41
C LYS A 745 29.85 152.39 12.61
N SER A 746 29.77 151.47 11.57
CA SER A 746 29.72 149.92 11.57
C SER A 746 30.00 149.09 10.22
N VAL A 747 30.06 147.69 10.14
CA VAL A 747 30.44 146.70 8.99
C VAL A 747 30.35 145.11 9.38
N THR A 748 30.39 143.88 8.68
CA THR A 748 30.06 143.08 7.39
C THR A 748 30.09 141.47 7.54
N LYS A 749 30.06 140.52 6.49
CA LYS A 749 29.83 138.98 6.57
C LYS A 749 30.26 137.96 5.39
N PRO A 750 30.51 136.59 5.56
CA PRO A 750 30.83 135.49 4.50
C PRO A 750 30.16 134.01 4.56
N ASP A 751 30.43 132.99 3.64
CA ASP A 751 29.70 131.63 3.40
C ASP A 751 30.43 130.33 2.68
N PRO A 752 29.84 129.05 2.51
CA PRO A 752 30.50 127.67 2.26
C PRO A 752 29.92 126.49 1.29
N LEU A 753 30.62 125.31 0.92
CA LEU A 753 30.11 123.96 0.31
C LEU A 753 31.09 122.79 -0.29
N LYS A 754 30.73 121.44 -0.41
CA LYS A 754 31.17 120.36 -1.46
C LYS A 754 30.72 118.81 -1.41
N ASP A 755 30.32 118.19 -2.57
CA ASP A 755 30.52 116.85 -3.31
C ASP A 755 30.22 115.33 -2.90
N ILE A 756 30.34 114.37 -3.88
CA ILE A 756 29.51 113.12 -4.21
C ILE A 756 30.30 111.91 -4.86
N TYR A 757 29.76 110.65 -4.90
CA TYR A 757 30.15 109.50 -5.81
C TYR A 757 29.02 108.47 -6.18
N GLY A 758 29.20 107.60 -7.22
CA GLY A 758 28.23 106.61 -7.81
C GLY A 758 28.55 105.09 -7.58
N VAL A 759 28.20 104.06 -8.40
CA VAL A 759 27.66 103.89 -9.79
C VAL A 759 26.88 102.50 -9.93
N ASN A 760 26.54 101.98 -11.14
CA ASN A 760 25.65 100.81 -11.47
C ASN A 760 26.30 99.61 -12.23
N LEU A 761 25.60 98.45 -12.34
CA LEU A 761 25.65 97.48 -13.48
C LEU A 761 24.28 96.76 -13.71
N VAL A 762 24.08 95.98 -14.79
CA VAL A 762 22.77 95.81 -15.51
C VAL A 762 22.51 94.40 -16.13
N GLN A 763 21.21 94.03 -16.32
CA GLN A 763 20.57 92.93 -17.12
C GLN A 763 20.80 91.44 -16.71
N VAL A 764 19.85 90.48 -16.64
CA VAL A 764 18.37 90.32 -16.90
C VAL A 764 17.94 89.70 -18.27
N LEU A 765 16.84 88.88 -18.26
CA LEU A 765 16.06 88.21 -19.35
C LEU A 765 16.56 86.79 -19.78
N MET A 766 15.80 85.80 -20.30
CA MET A 766 14.35 85.42 -20.48
C MET A 766 14.31 83.95 -21.05
N GLU A 767 13.22 83.18 -21.27
CA GLU A 767 11.89 82.91 -20.63
C GLU A 767 11.09 81.86 -21.48
N LYS A 768 9.96 81.29 -20.98
CA LYS A 768 8.90 80.49 -21.68
C LYS A 768 9.25 79.07 -22.20
N SER A 769 8.33 78.18 -22.65
CA SER A 769 6.94 77.74 -22.28
C SER A 769 6.45 76.66 -23.30
N LYS A 770 5.44 75.82 -22.96
CA LYS A 770 4.23 75.41 -23.76
C LYS A 770 3.80 73.92 -23.72
N GLU A 771 2.48 73.71 -23.84
CA GLU A 771 1.74 72.49 -24.27
C GLU A 771 1.40 72.60 -25.79
N PRO A 772 0.38 71.93 -26.42
CA PRO A 772 -0.49 70.79 -26.07
C PRO A 772 -0.74 69.75 -27.24
N VAL A 773 -1.78 68.89 -27.11
CA VAL A 773 -2.72 68.36 -28.17
C VAL A 773 -2.76 66.84 -28.53
N SER A 774 -3.90 66.22 -28.17
CA SER A 774 -4.69 65.15 -28.86
C SER A 774 -4.48 63.63 -28.71
N ASN A 775 -5.64 62.96 -28.54
CA ASN A 775 -6.15 61.67 -29.04
C ASN A 775 -5.58 60.28 -28.64
N GLN A 776 -6.50 59.48 -28.05
CA GLN A 776 -6.87 58.07 -28.31
C GLN A 776 -5.80 57.04 -28.72
N GLY A 777 -5.79 55.85 -28.08
CA GLY A 777 -4.99 54.71 -28.57
C GLY A 777 -5.13 53.37 -27.82
N GLY A 778 -4.52 53.25 -26.64
CA GLY A 778 -4.57 52.05 -25.79
C GLY A 778 -3.51 50.95 -26.06
N LYS A 779 -3.45 49.98 -25.14
CA LYS A 779 -2.63 48.74 -25.08
C LYS A 779 -1.13 48.79 -24.68
N TYR A 780 -0.91 48.51 -23.38
CA TYR A 780 -0.07 47.41 -22.82
C TYR A 780 1.41 47.17 -23.24
N GLN A 781 2.31 47.61 -22.33
CA GLN A 781 3.31 46.81 -21.55
C GLN A 781 4.64 46.25 -22.14
N THR A 782 5.58 46.03 -21.19
CA THR A 782 6.94 45.39 -21.26
C THR A 782 8.07 46.24 -21.88
N PRO A 783 9.38 45.99 -21.60
CA PRO A 783 10.05 44.91 -20.82
C PRO A 783 10.70 45.48 -19.50
N SER A 784 11.88 45.13 -18.91
CA SER A 784 13.01 44.26 -19.28
C SER A 784 13.96 43.80 -18.11
N THR A 785 14.65 42.67 -18.33
CA THR A 785 16.09 42.28 -18.09
C THR A 785 17.04 43.05 -17.13
N LEU A 786 18.09 42.48 -16.47
CA LEU A 786 18.65 41.10 -16.37
C LEU A 786 19.78 40.96 -15.29
N SER A 787 19.97 39.75 -14.72
CA SER A 787 21.24 39.22 -14.09
C SER A 787 21.79 39.86 -12.78
N PRO A 788 22.79 39.26 -12.06
CA PRO A 788 23.61 38.05 -12.35
C PRO A 788 23.76 36.98 -11.22
N ARG A 789 24.38 35.83 -11.57
CA ARG A 789 25.26 34.84 -10.83
C ARG A 789 25.34 34.82 -9.27
N THR A 790 25.59 33.71 -8.54
CA THR A 790 26.37 32.46 -8.82
C THR A 790 26.12 31.35 -7.76
N GLN A 791 26.29 30.05 -8.12
CA GLN A 791 26.66 28.90 -7.22
C GLN A 791 25.69 28.51 -6.06
N SER A 792 25.62 27.28 -5.49
CA SER A 792 26.30 25.98 -5.71
C SER A 792 25.39 24.76 -5.39
N LEU A 793 25.79 23.58 -5.88
CA LEU A 793 25.25 22.21 -5.65
C LEU A 793 25.70 21.61 -4.28
N PRO A 794 25.29 20.38 -3.85
CA PRO A 794 24.01 19.64 -4.02
C PRO A 794 23.55 18.81 -2.76
N LYS A 795 22.50 17.98 -2.94
CA LYS A 795 22.12 16.75 -2.19
C LYS A 795 21.60 16.88 -0.74
N LEU A 796 20.35 16.49 -0.54
CA LEU A 796 20.03 15.07 -0.26
C LEU A 796 18.79 14.66 -1.07
#